data_AF-A0A1T5M204-F1
#
_entry.id   AF-A0A1T5M204-F1
#
_cell.length_a   1.000
_cell.length_b   1.000
_cell.length_c   1.000
_cell.angle_alpha   90.00
_cell.angle_beta   90.00
_cell.angle_gamma   90.00
#
_symmetry.space_group_name_H-M   'P 1'
#
loop_
_entity.id
_entity.type
_entity.pdbx_description
1 polymer ?
#
loop_
_entity_poly.entity_id
_entity_poly.type
_entity_poly.pdbx_seq_one_letter_code
_entity_poly.pdbx_strand_id
1 'polypeptide(L)'
;MDRTFAVVLRAHRPYRVVDLSRCVLYALLLWLAIQGQPANATTAEVAPTYYTNDLLQPLDPLASMDQNDSTGWRAAVALVADPVDTRLGRSFDIQVATLVRNFQLNGYVLQGHALPWRAAGKDPADARPHQRLPGVLLFRRDLWRERADIQPAVVYFVLYLVGESPVFGVQRIAMCKAVLRARSLNAGHRSALPGELVRCDESPKHAPSARAGEYDTAWVQVLGPTFSGSMTSLAEVARQSSVHLDLMSPSATVDSNALLLQNAVAQGHLRYRSYVHWQQHQQLETLFAYLWQHHGVCPGSVVILAEQSSFGEGAQRVELLKEAARDTPCQGKQAPQLMQFPQNIAAIRAEHAQMQARNKGDVSLSLVPNQNLELDMQDAGISLDLPPVYQPSLTSRSDELSLQQLMDKLSVQIKPRAVLVVATDIRDRLYMLDVVRQATPSALPVTLEGDHLLAHPDYRSSNRGTLMLPHTRMQLCYTREDRDAIWHECGWKASGSNERERSRRTREEWRAAASRDRAEHPDRERRRLNFATDYAAGLFRASQVLLNPSLTPPPEDKARGSRRMTVVTLAGTQQIEFSGSDGDSTGSMGTLIASDWRTLSANFLLPIMWGASSLLLAASLWLWGSSRPGRTILPAFRHAVREVEWWMRALPKWTRDRLPMSRRLQEPPMRSDRTPDIMVTLLCLLSLLLFVTLLVDWLQMLWVAHSAGTDAISRASNPALGNYMRLVHGRDAGMAAILMGLYLWLVLLVLARLHAWNQRCHGHWRGGVVHPGRNPHAARDFHGSALIIALLLSVPPLLAWCVRRPVTVDDTTPTVLMSFLILLACVYFLLQAFLQAHRLCCLTRDIRQQVMDELPKRLIPAGWPSPRHLGIAPSSPLTVVFGDGDWHSLDKGGEDWPLAPPPRRLNNWSEQHDPDDIRVWQDRTVAELKFALVTVRSCLWAAFIGPVTVLAMIHVHPFAFEWEHSMIALGMMLLALAASAYITYRAEQATLIGQMFTQDGARVSFTDLLQAMGGKLVLAVTVLAATLSPDLGNSLQGMLGLFKF
;
A
#
# COMPACT_ATOMS: atom_id res chain seq x y z
N MET A 1 -56.49 -5.66 36.38
CA MET A 1 -55.03 -5.70 36.56
C MET A 1 -54.50 -4.29 36.40
N ASP A 2 -54.80 -3.46 37.41
CA ASP A 2 -54.34 -2.08 37.56
C ASP A 2 -53.91 -1.97 39.02
N ARG A 3 -52.74 -1.37 39.27
CA ARG A 3 -51.99 -1.25 40.54
C ARG A 3 -50.81 -2.21 40.72
N THR A 4 -49.67 -1.89 40.08
CA THR A 4 -48.32 -2.23 40.58
C THR A 4 -47.22 -1.44 39.84
N PHE A 5 -47.28 -0.10 39.81
CA PHE A 5 -46.13 0.69 39.31
C PHE A 5 -45.90 2.06 39.98
N ALA A 6 -46.43 2.30 41.19
CA ALA A 6 -46.46 3.65 41.79
C ALA A 6 -45.74 3.82 43.15
N VAL A 7 -44.74 3.01 43.52
CA VAL A 7 -44.11 3.12 44.88
C VAL A 7 -42.60 3.33 44.95
N VAL A 8 -41.82 3.43 43.85
CA VAL A 8 -40.34 3.62 43.98
C VAL A 8 -39.80 4.86 43.27
N LEU A 9 -40.50 6.00 43.37
CA LEU A 9 -40.00 7.30 42.89
C LEU A 9 -40.12 8.41 43.95
N ARG A 10 -39.63 8.14 45.17
CA ARG A 10 -39.53 9.18 46.21
C ARG A 10 -38.25 9.08 47.04
N ALA A 11 -37.09 9.13 46.38
CA ALA A 11 -35.86 9.72 46.90
C ALA A 11 -34.73 9.56 45.88
N HIS A 12 -34.46 10.59 45.07
CA HIS A 12 -33.08 11.02 44.76
C HIS A 12 -33.11 12.33 43.96
N ARG A 13 -32.16 13.22 44.31
CA ARG A 13 -31.92 14.56 43.75
C ARG A 13 -31.52 14.49 42.26
N PRO A 14 -31.71 15.57 41.48
CA PRO A 14 -31.68 15.51 40.03
C PRO A 14 -30.24 15.49 39.49
N TYR A 15 -29.91 14.48 38.69
CA TYR A 15 -28.85 14.58 37.69
C TYR A 15 -29.40 15.32 36.46
N ARG A 16 -28.61 16.27 35.96
CA ARG A 16 -28.91 17.08 34.77
C ARG A 16 -29.15 16.19 33.56
N VAL A 17 -30.41 16.12 33.11
CA VAL A 17 -30.81 15.62 31.80
C VAL A 17 -30.57 16.73 30.78
N VAL A 18 -29.39 16.75 30.14
CA VAL A 18 -29.10 17.68 29.03
C VAL A 18 -28.71 16.94 27.74
N ASP A 19 -28.44 15.63 27.78
CA ASP A 19 -27.96 14.93 26.58
C ASP A 19 -29.02 14.11 25.82
N LEU A 20 -30.19 13.81 26.41
CA LEU A 20 -31.20 13.00 25.72
C LEU A 20 -32.00 13.78 24.67
N SER A 21 -32.23 15.09 24.87
CA SER A 21 -32.95 15.93 23.91
C SER A 21 -32.14 16.21 22.65
N ARG A 22 -30.80 16.16 22.73
CA ARG A 22 -29.90 16.32 21.58
C ARG A 22 -29.91 15.08 20.68
N CYS A 23 -30.00 13.88 21.25
CA CYS A 23 -30.12 12.65 20.46
C CYS A 23 -31.45 12.55 19.71
N VAL A 24 -32.55 13.00 20.31
CA VAL A 24 -33.87 13.02 19.64
C VAL A 24 -33.93 14.08 18.55
N LEU A 25 -33.32 15.26 18.75
CA LEU A 25 -33.24 16.31 17.73
C LEU A 25 -32.35 15.88 16.55
N TYR A 26 -31.23 15.19 16.80
CA TYR A 26 -30.38 14.65 15.75
C TYR A 26 -31.07 13.54 14.95
N ALA A 27 -31.84 12.66 15.59
CA ALA A 27 -32.61 11.62 14.89
C ALA A 27 -33.73 12.21 14.02
N LEU A 28 -34.36 13.30 14.46
CA LEU A 28 -35.43 13.98 13.70
C LEU A 28 -34.88 14.81 12.52
N LEU A 29 -33.69 15.41 12.68
CA LEU A 29 -32.98 16.10 11.61
C LEU A 29 -32.39 15.12 10.58
N LEU A 30 -31.91 13.95 11.02
CA LEU A 30 -31.45 12.89 10.11
C LEU A 30 -32.62 12.30 9.29
N TRP A 31 -33.81 12.19 9.89
CA TRP A 31 -35.01 11.71 9.20
C TRP A 31 -35.55 12.73 8.18
N LEU A 32 -35.49 14.03 8.48
CA LEU A 32 -35.87 15.09 7.53
C LEU A 32 -34.85 15.27 6.38
N ALA A 33 -33.57 14.97 6.59
CA ALA A 33 -32.55 15.02 5.54
C ALA A 33 -32.66 13.88 4.51
N ILE A 34 -33.31 12.77 4.86
CA ILE A 34 -33.45 11.57 3.99
C ILE A 34 -34.63 11.69 3.01
N GLN A 35 -35.56 12.64 3.19
CA GLN A 35 -36.73 12.80 2.31
C GLN A 35 -36.54 13.77 1.12
N GLY A 36 -35.31 14.13 0.77
CA GLY A 36 -35.01 14.86 -0.46
C GLY A 36 -35.18 13.97 -1.69
N GLN A 37 -36.38 13.90 -2.27
CA GLN A 37 -36.60 13.32 -3.60
C GLN A 37 -35.76 14.11 -4.63
N PRO A 38 -34.97 13.44 -5.49
CA PRO A 38 -34.40 14.10 -6.65
C PRO A 38 -35.55 14.40 -7.63
N ALA A 39 -35.80 15.69 -7.88
CA ALA A 39 -36.64 16.11 -8.98
C ALA A 39 -36.02 15.60 -10.29
N ASN A 40 -36.83 14.88 -11.07
CA ASN A 40 -36.52 14.48 -12.44
C ASN A 40 -36.22 15.71 -13.29
N ALA A 41 -34.93 16.06 -13.41
CA ALA A 41 -34.45 16.97 -14.43
C ALA A 41 -34.34 16.17 -15.74
N THR A 42 -35.38 16.25 -16.55
CA THR A 42 -35.32 15.95 -17.98
C THR A 42 -34.33 16.92 -18.61
N THR A 43 -33.07 16.50 -18.73
CA THR A 43 -32.07 17.19 -19.54
C THR A 43 -32.52 17.09 -20.99
N ALA A 44 -33.10 18.18 -21.49
CA ALA A 44 -33.22 18.44 -22.90
C ALA A 44 -31.83 18.36 -23.53
N GLU A 45 -31.71 17.44 -24.48
CA GLU A 45 -30.55 17.18 -25.32
C GLU A 45 -30.26 18.42 -26.17
N VAL A 46 -29.46 19.35 -25.65
CA VAL A 46 -28.86 20.42 -26.45
C VAL A 46 -27.49 19.92 -26.87
N ALA A 47 -27.44 19.26 -28.03
CA ALA A 47 -26.21 18.80 -28.65
C ALA A 47 -25.28 20.01 -28.94
N PRO A 48 -24.05 20.05 -28.41
CA PRO A 48 -23.03 20.93 -28.95
C PRO A 48 -22.58 20.36 -30.29
N THR A 49 -22.99 21.01 -31.37
CA THR A 49 -22.59 20.74 -32.76
C THR A 49 -21.12 21.08 -32.99
N TYR A 50 -20.23 20.21 -32.51
CA TYR A 50 -18.88 20.00 -33.06
C TYR A 50 -18.70 18.50 -33.28
N TYR A 51 -19.56 17.90 -34.10
CA TYR A 51 -19.37 16.52 -34.56
C TYR A 51 -18.22 16.51 -35.56
N THR A 52 -17.17 15.73 -35.27
CA THR A 52 -16.26 15.22 -36.30
C THR A 52 -17.10 14.51 -37.35
N ASN A 53 -17.01 14.90 -38.62
CA ASN A 53 -17.75 14.24 -39.69
C ASN A 53 -17.31 12.77 -39.79
N ASP A 54 -18.26 11.85 -39.63
CA ASP A 54 -18.05 10.45 -39.99
C ASP A 54 -17.68 10.40 -41.48
N LEU A 55 -16.49 9.84 -41.77
CA LEU A 55 -16.08 9.66 -43.16
C LEU A 55 -16.94 8.57 -43.78
N LEU A 56 -17.81 8.93 -44.73
CA LEU A 56 -18.75 8.01 -45.37
C LEU A 56 -18.05 6.87 -46.14
N GLN A 57 -16.79 7.06 -46.58
CA GLN A 57 -16.02 6.06 -47.33
C GLN A 57 -14.60 5.92 -46.76
N PRO A 58 -14.28 4.83 -46.04
CA PRO A 58 -12.94 4.61 -45.47
C PRO A 58 -11.83 4.54 -46.53
N LEU A 59 -12.15 4.06 -47.74
CA LEU A 59 -11.16 3.93 -48.82
C LEU A 59 -10.94 5.22 -49.62
N ASP A 60 -11.75 6.25 -49.40
CA ASP A 60 -11.60 7.56 -50.04
C ASP A 60 -11.85 8.72 -49.05
N PRO A 61 -10.96 8.88 -48.04
CA PRO A 61 -11.17 9.84 -46.96
C PRO A 61 -11.01 11.30 -47.40
N LEU A 62 -10.52 11.56 -48.62
CA LEU A 62 -10.30 12.90 -49.16
C LEU A 62 -11.35 13.32 -50.19
N ALA A 63 -12.34 12.48 -50.49
CA ALA A 63 -13.35 12.73 -51.52
C ALA A 63 -14.14 14.04 -51.33
N SER A 64 -14.34 14.46 -50.08
CA SER A 64 -15.08 15.68 -49.73
C SER A 64 -14.22 16.95 -49.63
N MET A 65 -12.92 16.89 -49.96
CA MET A 65 -11.99 18.01 -49.77
C MET A 65 -11.72 18.76 -51.09
N ASP A 66 -11.96 20.07 -51.07
CA ASP A 66 -11.73 20.97 -52.22
C ASP A 66 -10.27 20.94 -52.70
N GLN A 67 -10.09 20.94 -54.02
CA GLN A 67 -8.77 20.96 -54.66
C GLN A 67 -8.23 22.38 -54.65
N ASN A 68 -7.39 22.69 -53.66
CA ASN A 68 -6.47 23.84 -53.75
C ASN A 68 -5.05 23.32 -53.99
N ASP A 69 -4.31 23.99 -54.87
CA ASP A 69 -2.91 23.67 -55.22
C ASP A 69 -1.95 23.71 -54.01
N SER A 70 -2.37 24.30 -52.89
CA SER A 70 -1.61 24.38 -51.63
C SER A 70 -1.85 23.20 -50.66
N THR A 71 -2.55 22.16 -51.09
CA THR A 71 -2.88 20.99 -50.24
C THR A 71 -1.89 19.84 -50.43
N GLY A 72 -1.20 19.46 -49.34
CA GLY A 72 -0.34 18.27 -49.31
C GLY A 72 -1.00 17.12 -48.56
N TRP A 73 -0.66 15.87 -48.89
CA TRP A 73 -1.11 14.72 -48.11
C TRP A 73 -0.03 13.65 -47.96
N ARG A 74 -0.11 12.91 -46.86
CA ARG A 74 0.73 11.75 -46.55
C ARG A 74 -0.13 10.65 -45.94
N ALA A 75 0.21 9.40 -46.21
CA ALA A 75 -0.52 8.25 -45.70
C ALA A 75 0.41 7.21 -45.07
N ALA A 76 -0.08 6.57 -44.01
CA ALA A 76 0.59 5.45 -43.34
C ALA A 76 -0.44 4.45 -42.83
N VAL A 77 0.03 3.28 -42.41
CA VAL A 77 -0.80 2.24 -41.79
C VAL A 77 -0.39 2.07 -40.34
N ALA A 78 -1.35 1.86 -39.45
CA ALA A 78 -1.14 1.48 -38.06
C ALA A 78 -1.91 0.19 -37.76
N LEU A 79 -1.21 -0.76 -37.17
CA LEU A 79 -1.78 -2.00 -36.67
C LEU A 79 -2.26 -1.76 -35.24
N VAL A 80 -3.51 -2.11 -34.99
CA VAL A 80 -4.17 -1.92 -33.70
C VAL A 80 -4.82 -3.21 -33.24
N ALA A 81 -4.90 -3.42 -31.93
CA ALA A 81 -5.58 -4.59 -31.37
C ALA A 81 -7.04 -4.60 -31.83
N ASP A 82 -7.55 -5.74 -32.30
CA ASP A 82 -8.93 -5.83 -32.78
C ASP A 82 -9.91 -5.78 -31.60
N PRO A 83 -10.65 -4.69 -31.35
CA PRO A 83 -11.50 -4.56 -30.17
C PRO A 83 -12.69 -5.54 -30.17
N VAL A 84 -13.08 -6.06 -31.33
CA VAL A 84 -14.24 -6.96 -31.49
C VAL A 84 -13.80 -8.42 -31.43
N ASP A 85 -12.78 -8.79 -32.21
CA ASP A 85 -12.38 -10.20 -32.32
C ASP A 85 -11.51 -10.63 -31.11
N THR A 86 -10.65 -9.76 -30.58
CA THR A 86 -9.61 -10.12 -29.57
C THR A 86 -9.96 -9.86 -28.10
N ARG A 87 -11.09 -9.19 -27.78
CA ARG A 87 -11.42 -8.62 -26.44
C ARG A 87 -10.42 -7.59 -25.89
N LEU A 88 -9.43 -7.16 -26.69
CA LEU A 88 -8.43 -6.17 -26.28
C LEU A 88 -8.91 -4.74 -26.56
N GLY A 89 -10.19 -4.45 -26.29
CA GLY A 89 -10.81 -3.14 -26.51
C GLY A 89 -10.07 -2.00 -25.78
N ARG A 90 -9.67 -2.24 -24.53
CA ARG A 90 -8.82 -1.29 -23.79
C ARG A 90 -7.50 -1.01 -24.51
N SER A 91 -6.85 -2.02 -25.07
CA SER A 91 -5.59 -1.85 -25.79
C SER A 91 -5.80 -1.02 -27.06
N PHE A 92 -6.90 -1.27 -27.79
CA PHE A 92 -7.33 -0.46 -28.93
C PHE A 92 -7.54 1.01 -28.54
N ASP A 93 -8.30 1.27 -27.47
CA ASP A 93 -8.59 2.64 -27.01
C ASP A 93 -7.29 3.37 -26.63
N ILE A 94 -6.40 2.70 -25.89
CA ILE A 94 -5.10 3.25 -25.51
C ILE A 94 -4.24 3.54 -26.75
N GLN A 95 -4.25 2.65 -27.75
CA GLN A 95 -3.52 2.83 -29.00
C GLN A 95 -4.01 4.04 -29.78
N VAL A 96 -5.32 4.12 -30.04
CA VAL A 96 -5.94 5.23 -30.78
C VAL A 96 -5.73 6.54 -30.04
N ALA A 97 -5.97 6.58 -28.72
CA ALA A 97 -5.74 7.78 -27.92
C ALA A 97 -4.27 8.23 -27.94
N THR A 98 -3.32 7.28 -27.90
CA THR A 98 -1.89 7.57 -28.00
C THR A 98 -1.52 8.17 -29.36
N LEU A 99 -2.04 7.59 -30.45
CA LEU A 99 -1.84 8.11 -31.79
C LEU A 99 -2.41 9.52 -31.92
N VAL A 100 -3.68 9.74 -31.57
CA VAL A 100 -4.30 11.07 -31.62
C VAL A 100 -3.51 12.09 -30.82
N ARG A 101 -3.11 11.75 -29.59
CA ARG A 101 -2.29 12.62 -28.73
C ARG A 101 -0.94 12.95 -29.37
N ASN A 102 -0.32 12.00 -30.06
CA ASN A 102 0.95 12.20 -30.72
C ASN A 102 0.86 13.16 -31.93
N PHE A 103 -0.19 12.99 -32.73
CA PHE A 103 -0.49 13.88 -33.85
C PHE A 103 -0.79 15.30 -33.34
N GLN A 104 -1.59 15.44 -32.28
CA GLN A 104 -1.86 16.72 -31.63
C GLN A 104 -0.60 17.42 -31.13
N LEU A 105 0.36 16.67 -30.57
CA LEU A 105 1.63 17.25 -30.12
C LEU A 105 2.43 17.87 -31.27
N ASN A 106 2.30 17.32 -32.48
CA ASN A 106 2.97 17.78 -33.70
C ASN A 106 2.13 18.76 -34.55
N GLY A 107 1.11 19.40 -33.95
CA GLY A 107 0.31 20.44 -34.60
C GLY A 107 -0.79 19.93 -35.53
N TYR A 108 -1.05 18.62 -35.56
CA TYR A 108 -2.17 18.05 -36.30
C TYR A 108 -3.45 18.05 -35.45
N VAL A 109 -4.59 18.27 -36.09
CA VAL A 109 -5.93 18.18 -35.50
C VAL A 109 -6.67 17.03 -36.17
N LEU A 110 -7.37 16.20 -35.38
CA LEU A 110 -8.24 15.16 -35.91
C LEU A 110 -9.45 15.81 -36.59
N GLN A 111 -9.59 15.64 -37.90
CA GLN A 111 -10.67 16.24 -38.67
C GLN A 111 -11.85 15.28 -38.86
N GLY A 112 -11.58 13.99 -39.03
CA GLY A 112 -12.60 12.97 -39.24
C GLY A 112 -12.06 11.57 -39.02
N HIS A 113 -12.97 10.63 -38.84
CA HIS A 113 -12.62 9.22 -38.68
C HIS A 113 -13.69 8.32 -39.31
N ALA A 114 -13.31 7.10 -39.63
CA ALA A 114 -14.23 6.01 -39.95
C ALA A 114 -13.67 4.72 -39.36
N LEU A 115 -14.40 4.13 -38.42
CA LEU A 115 -13.97 2.90 -37.75
C LEU A 115 -14.91 1.75 -38.18
N PRO A 116 -14.36 0.65 -38.73
CA PRO A 116 -15.17 -0.47 -39.19
C PRO A 116 -15.60 -1.41 -38.05
N TRP A 117 -15.08 -1.20 -36.83
CA TRP A 117 -15.47 -1.97 -35.65
C TRP A 117 -16.80 -1.45 -35.11
N ARG A 118 -17.89 -2.12 -35.48
CA ARG A 118 -19.23 -1.85 -34.91
C ARG A 118 -19.43 -2.69 -33.65
N ALA A 119 -20.03 -2.10 -32.62
CA ALA A 119 -20.58 -2.88 -31.52
C ALA A 119 -21.57 -3.90 -32.10
N ALA A 120 -21.58 -5.13 -31.57
CA ALA A 120 -22.40 -6.23 -32.08
C ALA A 120 -23.89 -5.82 -32.17
N GLY A 121 -24.34 -5.44 -33.38
CA GLY A 121 -25.72 -5.13 -33.69
C GLY A 121 -26.53 -6.41 -33.93
N LYS A 122 -27.86 -6.30 -33.87
CA LYS A 122 -28.79 -7.43 -34.09
C LYS A 122 -28.84 -7.94 -35.54
N ASP A 123 -28.27 -7.22 -36.51
CA ASP A 123 -28.34 -7.60 -37.93
C ASP A 123 -27.12 -8.41 -38.39
N PRO A 124 -27.28 -9.71 -38.69
CA PRO A 124 -26.19 -10.61 -39.06
C PRO A 124 -25.78 -10.54 -40.55
N ALA A 125 -26.44 -9.69 -41.35
CA ALA A 125 -26.35 -9.76 -42.81
C ALA A 125 -25.07 -9.14 -43.41
N ASP A 126 -24.34 -8.29 -42.68
CA ASP A 126 -23.07 -7.67 -43.11
C ASP A 126 -22.03 -7.74 -41.99
N ALA A 127 -21.87 -8.94 -41.41
CA ALA A 127 -21.51 -9.11 -40.01
C ALA A 127 -20.12 -8.60 -39.54
N ARG A 128 -19.14 -8.30 -40.42
CA ARG A 128 -17.74 -8.01 -40.02
C ARG A 128 -16.98 -7.08 -40.98
N PRO A 129 -17.38 -5.80 -41.11
CA PRO A 129 -16.72 -4.88 -42.03
C PRO A 129 -15.23 -4.66 -41.69
N HIS A 130 -14.82 -4.80 -40.43
CA HIS A 130 -13.43 -4.63 -39.97
C HIS A 130 -12.43 -5.63 -40.52
N GLN A 131 -12.90 -6.81 -40.98
CA GLN A 131 -12.02 -7.81 -41.60
C GLN A 131 -11.68 -7.45 -43.05
N ARG A 132 -12.54 -6.67 -43.71
CA ARG A 132 -12.42 -6.31 -45.14
C ARG A 132 -12.01 -4.86 -45.37
N LEU A 133 -12.43 -3.95 -44.50
CA LEU A 133 -12.19 -2.52 -44.62
C LEU A 133 -11.28 -2.06 -43.48
N PRO A 134 -10.23 -1.26 -43.77
CA PRO A 134 -9.47 -0.61 -42.72
C PRO A 134 -10.28 0.53 -42.09
N GLY A 135 -9.96 0.84 -40.83
CA GLY A 135 -10.34 2.12 -40.23
C GLY A 135 -9.47 3.25 -40.76
N VAL A 136 -9.93 4.49 -40.59
CA VAL A 136 -9.19 5.69 -40.99
C VAL A 136 -9.29 6.76 -39.92
N LEU A 137 -8.16 7.39 -39.63
CA LEU A 137 -8.07 8.67 -38.95
C LEU A 137 -7.51 9.70 -39.92
N LEU A 138 -8.27 10.77 -40.15
CA LEU A 138 -7.85 11.89 -40.99
C LEU A 138 -7.40 13.05 -40.12
N PHE A 139 -6.13 13.40 -40.21
CA PHE A 139 -5.54 14.52 -39.51
C PHE A 139 -5.26 15.68 -40.45
N ARG A 140 -5.41 16.90 -39.94
CA ARG A 140 -5.19 18.16 -40.66
C ARG A 140 -4.18 19.03 -39.91
N ARG A 141 -3.23 19.61 -40.63
CA ARG A 141 -2.29 20.60 -40.10
C ARG A 141 -2.37 21.88 -40.94
N ASP A 142 -2.66 22.98 -40.27
CA ASP A 142 -2.79 24.31 -40.86
C ASP A 142 -1.42 25.03 -40.84
N LEU A 143 -0.67 25.02 -41.95
CA LEU A 143 0.68 25.59 -41.98
C LEU A 143 0.69 27.12 -41.84
N TRP A 144 -0.39 27.80 -42.23
CA TRP A 144 -0.53 29.25 -42.11
C TRP A 144 -0.55 29.75 -40.65
N ARG A 145 -0.82 28.86 -39.68
CA ARG A 145 -0.74 29.19 -38.26
C ARG A 145 0.68 29.20 -37.73
N GLU A 146 1.63 28.57 -38.43
CA GLU A 146 3.01 28.42 -37.98
C GLU A 146 3.93 29.50 -38.54
N ARG A 147 3.60 30.06 -39.72
CA ARG A 147 4.38 31.12 -40.37
C ARG A 147 3.45 32.14 -41.03
N ALA A 148 3.58 33.40 -40.62
CA ALA A 148 2.78 34.51 -41.15
C ALA A 148 3.00 34.76 -42.65
N ASP A 149 4.12 34.31 -43.21
CA ASP A 149 4.56 34.62 -44.58
C ASP A 149 4.17 33.55 -45.61
N ILE A 150 3.51 32.46 -45.22
CA ILE A 150 3.14 31.36 -46.12
C ILE A 150 1.66 31.49 -46.50
N GLN A 151 1.36 31.32 -47.79
CA GLN A 151 -0.02 31.18 -48.28
C GLN A 151 -0.78 30.10 -47.49
N PRO A 152 -2.12 30.17 -47.38
CA PRO A 152 -2.92 29.15 -46.69
C PRO A 152 -2.68 27.76 -47.30
N ALA A 153 -1.77 27.01 -46.67
CA ALA A 153 -1.39 25.65 -47.04
C ALA A 153 -1.86 24.70 -45.92
N VAL A 154 -2.42 23.58 -46.34
CA VAL A 154 -2.99 22.58 -45.45
C VAL A 154 -2.35 21.24 -45.77
N VAL A 155 -1.85 20.56 -44.75
CA VAL A 155 -1.28 19.22 -44.88
C VAL A 155 -2.21 18.22 -44.21
N TYR A 156 -2.66 17.23 -44.97
CA TYR A 156 -3.46 16.12 -44.49
C TYR A 156 -2.56 14.92 -44.19
N PHE A 157 -2.88 14.21 -43.11
CA PHE A 157 -2.26 12.92 -42.82
C PHE A 157 -3.36 11.87 -42.65
N VAL A 158 -3.34 10.88 -43.53
CA VAL A 158 -4.28 9.76 -43.53
C VAL A 158 -3.63 8.58 -42.82
N LEU A 159 -4.18 8.18 -41.68
CA LEU A 159 -3.70 7.00 -40.95
C LEU A 159 -4.73 5.88 -41.07
N TYR A 160 -4.39 4.83 -41.81
CA TYR A 160 -5.22 3.63 -41.91
C TYR A 160 -5.01 2.73 -40.69
N LEU A 161 -6.09 2.35 -40.01
CA LEU A 161 -6.08 1.44 -38.88
C LEU A 161 -6.45 0.03 -39.33
N VAL A 162 -5.67 -0.97 -38.96
CA VAL A 162 -5.94 -2.36 -39.30
C VAL A 162 -5.90 -3.21 -38.04
N GLY A 163 -6.93 -4.03 -37.86
CA GLY A 163 -7.03 -4.94 -36.71
C GLY A 163 -5.95 -6.02 -36.77
N GLU A 164 -5.36 -6.32 -35.62
CA GLU A 164 -4.49 -7.46 -35.41
C GLU A 164 -4.83 -8.22 -34.13
N SER A 165 -4.48 -9.50 -34.13
CA SER A 165 -4.70 -10.45 -33.04
C SER A 165 -3.40 -11.16 -32.67
N PRO A 166 -3.19 -11.48 -31.38
CA PRO A 166 -2.07 -12.32 -30.97
C PRO A 166 -2.13 -13.75 -31.55
N VAL A 167 -3.31 -14.23 -31.98
CA VAL A 167 -3.53 -15.61 -32.44
C VAL A 167 -3.51 -15.71 -33.97
N PHE A 168 -4.35 -14.94 -34.68
CA PHE A 168 -4.45 -15.05 -36.15
C PHE A 168 -3.58 -14.05 -36.92
N GLY A 169 -2.98 -13.08 -36.22
CA GLY A 169 -2.16 -12.01 -36.80
C GLY A 169 -2.99 -10.85 -37.35
N VAL A 170 -2.57 -10.24 -38.46
CA VAL A 170 -3.23 -9.09 -39.07
C VAL A 170 -4.42 -9.48 -39.94
N GLN A 171 -5.47 -8.66 -39.95
CA GLN A 171 -6.59 -8.77 -40.89
C GLN A 171 -6.10 -8.57 -42.34
N ARG A 172 -5.85 -9.67 -43.05
CA ARG A 172 -5.08 -9.69 -44.32
C ARG A 172 -5.69 -8.81 -45.42
N ILE A 173 -7.01 -8.88 -45.60
CA ILE A 173 -7.71 -8.14 -46.67
C ILE A 173 -7.69 -6.63 -46.37
N ALA A 174 -8.06 -6.26 -45.13
CA ALA A 174 -8.00 -4.87 -44.68
C ALA A 174 -6.57 -4.30 -44.78
N MET A 175 -5.54 -5.08 -44.41
CA MET A 175 -4.14 -4.71 -44.52
C MET A 175 -3.72 -4.48 -45.98
N CYS A 176 -4.06 -5.42 -46.87
CA CYS A 176 -3.77 -5.30 -48.31
C CYS A 176 -4.38 -4.01 -48.89
N LYS A 177 -5.65 -3.75 -48.60
CA LYS A 177 -6.35 -2.53 -49.06
C LYS A 177 -5.74 -1.26 -48.46
N ALA A 178 -5.40 -1.26 -47.17
CA ALA A 178 -4.75 -0.12 -46.50
C ALA A 178 -3.38 0.21 -47.09
N VAL A 179 -2.54 -0.81 -47.33
CA VAL A 179 -1.19 -0.63 -47.88
C VAL A 179 -1.24 -0.09 -49.31
N LEU A 180 -2.07 -0.69 -50.18
CA LEU A 180 -2.24 -0.21 -51.55
C LEU A 180 -2.77 1.24 -51.56
N ARG A 181 -3.68 1.57 -50.65
CA ARG A 181 -4.17 2.95 -50.51
C ARG A 181 -3.14 3.93 -50.02
N ALA A 182 -2.40 3.59 -48.97
CA ALA A 182 -1.32 4.43 -48.47
C ALA A 182 -0.26 4.68 -49.56
N ARG A 183 0.09 3.64 -50.34
CA ARG A 183 0.97 3.77 -51.50
C ARG A 183 0.41 4.71 -52.55
N SER A 184 -0.85 4.53 -52.95
CA SER A 184 -1.49 5.38 -53.97
C SER A 184 -1.51 6.86 -53.57
N LEU A 185 -1.87 7.16 -52.31
CA LEU A 185 -1.90 8.52 -51.78
C LEU A 185 -0.51 9.13 -51.71
N ASN A 186 0.50 8.39 -51.24
CA ASN A 186 1.89 8.86 -51.19
C ASN A 186 2.49 9.08 -52.58
N ALA A 187 2.00 8.38 -53.60
CA ALA A 187 2.34 8.60 -55.01
C ALA A 187 1.54 9.75 -55.67
N GLY A 188 0.72 10.48 -54.91
CA GLY A 188 -0.05 11.63 -55.42
C GLY A 188 -1.41 11.29 -56.02
N HIS A 189 -1.88 10.04 -55.95
CA HIS A 189 -3.17 9.62 -56.50
C HIS A 189 -4.27 9.71 -55.43
N ARG A 190 -5.34 10.50 -55.65
CA ARG A 190 -6.48 10.61 -54.72
C ARG A 190 -7.39 9.37 -54.75
N SER A 191 -7.68 8.84 -55.94
CA SER A 191 -8.53 7.65 -56.10
C SER A 191 -7.67 6.44 -56.49
N ALA A 192 -8.03 5.26 -56.00
CA ALA A 192 -7.30 4.04 -56.34
C ALA A 192 -7.80 3.58 -57.68
N LEU A 193 -6.89 2.93 -58.40
CA LEU A 193 -7.22 2.11 -59.53
C LEU A 193 -8.19 1.02 -59.04
N PRO A 194 -9.47 1.01 -59.50
CA PRO A 194 -10.48 0.07 -59.01
C PRO A 194 -10.04 -1.40 -59.13
N GLY A 195 -9.21 -1.73 -60.14
CA GLY A 195 -8.68 -3.07 -60.35
C GLY A 195 -7.62 -3.55 -59.36
N GLU A 196 -6.91 -2.67 -58.65
CA GLU A 196 -5.89 -3.07 -57.67
C GLU A 196 -6.50 -3.51 -56.34
N LEU A 197 -7.60 -2.87 -55.91
CA LEU A 197 -8.28 -3.19 -54.66
C LEU A 197 -9.04 -4.52 -54.74
N VAL A 198 -9.54 -4.89 -55.93
CA VAL A 198 -10.19 -6.18 -56.20
C VAL A 198 -9.22 -7.34 -56.01
N ARG A 199 -7.92 -7.14 -56.30
CA ARG A 199 -6.88 -8.16 -56.16
C ARG A 199 -6.70 -8.65 -54.71
N CYS A 200 -7.06 -7.83 -53.72
CA CYS A 200 -7.00 -8.23 -52.30
C CYS A 200 -8.11 -9.23 -51.89
N ASP A 201 -9.18 -9.34 -52.67
CA ASP A 201 -10.32 -10.24 -52.39
C ASP A 201 -10.18 -11.60 -53.10
N GLU A 202 -9.26 -11.73 -54.08
CA GLU A 202 -9.05 -12.94 -54.87
C GLU A 202 -7.96 -13.86 -54.28
N SER A 203 -8.24 -15.16 -54.20
CA SER A 203 -7.29 -16.19 -53.74
C SER A 203 -6.10 -16.31 -54.74
N PRO A 204 -4.86 -16.54 -54.29
CA PRO A 204 -3.62 -16.28 -55.04
C PRO A 204 -3.32 -17.30 -56.17
N LYS A 205 -4.33 -17.82 -56.85
CA LYS A 205 -4.13 -18.94 -57.77
C LYS A 205 -3.27 -18.56 -58.97
N HIS A 206 -3.38 -17.35 -59.53
CA HIS A 206 -2.47 -16.87 -60.58
C HIS A 206 -2.21 -15.37 -60.39
N ALA A 207 -1.12 -15.00 -59.71
CA ALA A 207 -0.61 -13.64 -59.83
C ALA A 207 -0.06 -13.50 -61.26
N PRO A 208 -0.69 -12.73 -62.16
CA PRO A 208 -0.07 -12.45 -63.45
C PRO A 208 1.25 -11.75 -63.15
N SER A 209 2.33 -12.27 -63.72
CA SER A 209 3.64 -11.65 -63.75
C SER A 209 3.53 -10.29 -64.45
N ALA A 210 3.11 -9.29 -63.68
CA ALA A 210 3.06 -7.91 -64.13
C ALA A 210 4.49 -7.54 -64.54
N ARG A 211 4.64 -7.13 -65.81
CA ARG A 211 5.91 -6.64 -66.34
C ARG A 211 6.47 -5.62 -65.36
N ALA A 212 7.68 -5.89 -64.88
CA ALA A 212 8.47 -5.04 -64.00
C ALA A 212 8.89 -3.75 -64.71
N GLY A 213 7.92 -2.93 -65.08
CA GLY A 213 8.13 -1.56 -65.55
C GLY A 213 7.96 -0.63 -64.37
N GLU A 214 9.09 -0.14 -63.86
CA GLU A 214 9.27 1.22 -63.30
C GLU A 214 8.19 1.77 -62.34
N TYR A 215 7.57 0.92 -61.52
CA TYR A 215 6.81 1.39 -60.37
C TYR A 215 7.78 1.65 -59.22
N ASP A 216 7.86 2.92 -58.82
CA ASP A 216 8.69 3.44 -57.74
C ASP A 216 8.62 2.54 -56.49
N THR A 217 9.80 2.18 -55.96
CA THR A 217 10.03 1.25 -54.84
C THR A 217 9.75 1.90 -53.48
N ALA A 218 8.73 2.75 -53.44
CA ALA A 218 8.39 3.54 -52.27
C ALA A 218 7.95 2.63 -51.10
N TRP A 219 8.66 2.76 -49.98
CA TRP A 219 8.36 2.06 -48.75
C TRP A 219 7.09 2.60 -48.11
N VAL A 220 6.11 1.72 -47.82
CA VAL A 220 4.94 2.08 -47.03
C VAL A 220 5.29 1.93 -45.56
N GLN A 221 5.10 3.02 -44.81
CA GLN A 221 5.36 3.03 -43.38
C GLN A 221 4.19 2.39 -42.62
N VAL A 222 4.53 1.43 -41.76
CA VAL A 222 3.56 0.69 -40.95
C VAL A 222 3.96 0.80 -39.49
N LEU A 223 3.13 1.42 -38.66
CA LEU A 223 3.24 1.37 -37.21
C LEU A 223 2.74 0.01 -36.73
N GLY A 224 3.62 -0.81 -36.15
CA GLY A 224 3.33 -2.17 -35.72
C GLY A 224 4.35 -3.21 -36.24
N PRO A 225 4.14 -4.49 -35.94
CA PRO A 225 3.00 -5.01 -35.16
C PRO A 225 3.07 -4.76 -33.66
N THR A 226 1.90 -4.77 -33.03
CA THR A 226 1.72 -4.81 -31.58
C THR A 226 1.97 -6.20 -31.04
N PHE A 227 1.51 -7.24 -31.74
CA PHE A 227 1.67 -8.62 -31.32
C PHE A 227 2.70 -9.34 -32.16
N SER A 228 3.61 -10.06 -31.53
CA SER A 228 4.63 -10.85 -32.24
C SER A 228 4.01 -11.90 -33.18
N GLY A 229 2.81 -12.41 -32.86
CA GLY A 229 2.07 -13.34 -33.72
C GLY A 229 1.70 -12.77 -35.11
N SER A 230 1.62 -11.44 -35.25
CA SER A 230 1.25 -10.79 -36.50
C SER A 230 2.33 -10.81 -37.57
N MET A 231 3.61 -11.03 -37.20
CA MET A 231 4.73 -10.95 -38.14
C MET A 231 4.61 -11.88 -39.35
N THR A 232 4.17 -13.12 -39.14
CA THR A 232 3.99 -14.10 -40.23
C THR A 232 2.93 -13.64 -41.24
N SER A 233 1.79 -13.15 -40.74
CA SER A 233 0.70 -12.65 -41.58
C SER A 233 1.09 -11.36 -42.34
N LEU A 234 1.91 -10.50 -41.73
CA LEU A 234 2.45 -9.31 -42.39
C LEU A 234 3.42 -9.64 -43.52
N ALA A 235 4.31 -10.61 -43.30
CA ALA A 235 5.22 -11.10 -44.34
C ALA A 235 4.45 -11.67 -45.54
N GLU A 236 3.36 -12.38 -45.28
CA GLU A 236 2.49 -12.89 -46.34
C GLU A 236 1.82 -11.76 -47.13
N VAL A 237 1.27 -10.73 -46.46
CA VAL A 237 0.64 -9.59 -47.13
C VAL A 237 1.66 -8.78 -47.94
N ALA A 238 2.87 -8.56 -47.41
CA ALA A 238 3.95 -7.89 -48.13
C ALA A 238 4.29 -8.61 -49.44
N ARG A 239 4.39 -9.95 -49.39
CA ARG A 239 4.65 -10.80 -50.55
C ARG A 239 3.50 -10.76 -51.57
N GLN A 240 2.24 -10.88 -51.11
CA GLN A 240 1.07 -10.90 -51.98
C GLN A 240 0.83 -9.56 -52.68
N SER A 241 1.04 -8.45 -51.97
CA SER A 241 0.85 -7.10 -52.52
C SER A 241 2.04 -6.60 -53.34
N SER A 242 3.20 -7.29 -53.28
CA SER A 242 4.46 -6.84 -53.89
C SER A 242 4.86 -5.42 -53.45
N VAL A 243 4.63 -5.09 -52.17
CA VAL A 243 4.94 -3.77 -51.59
C VAL A 243 6.04 -3.90 -50.55
N HIS A 244 6.95 -2.91 -50.52
CA HIS A 244 7.97 -2.80 -49.49
C HIS A 244 7.40 -2.14 -48.23
N LEU A 245 7.47 -2.80 -47.08
CA LEU A 245 6.92 -2.32 -45.81
C LEU A 245 8.03 -1.94 -44.82
N ASP A 246 8.00 -0.71 -44.29
CA ASP A 246 8.87 -0.26 -43.20
C ASP A 246 8.10 -0.32 -41.88
N LEU A 247 8.29 -1.42 -41.16
CA LEU A 247 7.65 -1.75 -39.89
C LEU A 247 8.33 -1.01 -38.73
N MET A 248 7.53 -0.30 -37.95
CA MET A 248 7.93 0.45 -36.76
C MET A 248 7.21 -0.14 -35.55
N SER A 249 7.82 -1.15 -34.92
CA SER A 249 7.19 -1.95 -33.86
C SER A 249 7.30 -1.27 -32.49
N PRO A 250 6.16 -1.05 -31.79
CA PRO A 250 6.14 -0.49 -30.44
C PRO A 250 6.36 -1.54 -29.34
N SER A 251 6.17 -2.84 -29.63
CA SER A 251 6.11 -3.90 -28.59
C SER A 251 6.43 -5.32 -29.02
N ALA A 252 6.51 -5.65 -30.31
CA ALA A 252 6.80 -7.03 -30.72
C ALA A 252 8.26 -7.41 -30.39
N THR A 253 8.46 -8.28 -29.40
CA THR A 253 9.76 -8.49 -28.72
C THR A 253 10.25 -9.94 -28.71
N VAL A 254 9.55 -10.86 -29.39
CA VAL A 254 9.94 -12.28 -29.42
C VAL A 254 11.05 -12.49 -30.45
N ASP A 255 12.09 -13.26 -30.08
CA ASP A 255 13.27 -13.50 -30.93
C ASP A 255 12.96 -14.26 -32.23
N SER A 256 11.83 -14.97 -32.30
CA SER A 256 11.33 -15.57 -33.54
C SER A 256 11.08 -14.52 -34.63
N ASN A 257 10.76 -13.28 -34.26
CA ASN A 257 10.61 -12.18 -35.21
C ASN A 257 11.94 -11.89 -35.91
N ALA A 258 13.08 -11.95 -35.21
CA ALA A 258 14.38 -11.71 -35.81
C ALA A 258 14.71 -12.75 -36.90
N LEU A 259 14.36 -14.02 -36.67
CA LEU A 259 14.54 -15.10 -37.66
C LEU A 259 13.61 -14.93 -38.87
N LEU A 260 12.34 -14.57 -38.63
CA LEU A 260 11.40 -14.26 -39.71
C LEU A 260 11.88 -13.07 -40.54
N LEU A 261 12.45 -12.06 -39.89
CA LEU A 261 13.03 -10.91 -40.54
C LEU A 261 14.28 -11.25 -41.33
N GLN A 262 15.18 -12.10 -40.83
CA GLN A 262 16.35 -12.53 -41.63
C GLN A 262 15.90 -13.14 -42.97
N ASN A 263 14.85 -13.96 -42.94
CA ASN A 263 14.31 -14.59 -44.16
C ASN A 263 13.53 -13.60 -45.05
N ALA A 264 12.75 -12.69 -44.47
CA ALA A 264 11.94 -11.72 -45.22
C ALA A 264 12.76 -10.52 -45.75
N VAL A 265 13.78 -10.10 -45.01
CA VAL A 265 14.75 -9.08 -45.41
C VAL A 265 15.62 -9.61 -46.55
N ALA A 266 15.97 -10.90 -46.56
CA ALA A 266 16.65 -11.53 -47.69
C ALA A 266 15.86 -11.42 -49.01
N GLN A 267 14.53 -11.28 -48.94
CA GLN A 267 13.65 -11.05 -50.08
C GLN A 267 13.40 -9.56 -50.37
N GLY A 268 13.93 -8.64 -49.54
CA GLY A 268 13.86 -7.19 -49.76
C GLY A 268 12.50 -6.53 -49.49
N HIS A 269 11.46 -7.27 -49.11
CA HIS A 269 10.09 -6.73 -48.97
C HIS A 269 9.79 -6.09 -47.60
N LEU A 270 10.62 -6.32 -46.59
CA LEU A 270 10.37 -5.91 -45.22
C LEU A 270 11.59 -5.24 -44.59
N ARG A 271 11.36 -4.10 -43.94
CA ARG A 271 12.31 -3.42 -43.05
C ARG A 271 11.66 -3.35 -41.67
N TYR A 272 12.40 -3.67 -40.61
CA TYR A 272 11.87 -3.70 -39.25
C TYR A 272 12.71 -2.86 -38.31
N ARG A 273 12.04 -2.02 -37.55
CA ARG A 273 12.63 -1.15 -36.52
C ARG A 273 11.85 -1.35 -35.23
N SER A 274 12.53 -1.80 -34.18
CA SER A 274 11.96 -1.89 -32.85
C SER A 274 12.17 -0.58 -32.10
N TYR A 275 11.14 -0.08 -31.43
CA TYR A 275 11.20 1.08 -30.53
C TYR A 275 11.19 0.68 -29.06
N VAL A 276 11.31 -0.63 -28.81
CA VAL A 276 11.43 -1.22 -27.49
C VAL A 276 12.86 -1.09 -26.99
N HIS A 277 13.04 -0.80 -25.70
CA HIS A 277 14.36 -0.73 -25.10
C HIS A 277 14.96 -2.11 -24.85
N TRP A 278 14.12 -3.05 -24.39
CA TRP A 278 14.51 -4.41 -24.03
C TRP A 278 13.71 -5.46 -24.79
N GLN A 279 14.40 -6.30 -25.55
CA GLN A 279 13.77 -7.52 -26.07
C GLN A 279 13.46 -8.48 -24.92
N GLN A 280 12.55 -9.43 -25.14
CA GLN A 280 12.06 -10.31 -24.07
C GLN A 280 13.21 -11.08 -23.39
N HIS A 281 14.20 -11.55 -24.17
CA HIS A 281 15.37 -12.22 -23.62
C HIS A 281 16.23 -11.31 -22.73
N GLN A 282 16.37 -10.02 -23.10
CA GLN A 282 17.14 -9.04 -22.32
C GLN A 282 16.46 -8.72 -20.99
N GLN A 283 15.12 -8.67 -20.98
CA GLN A 283 14.34 -8.52 -19.74
C GLN A 283 14.61 -9.70 -18.80
N LEU A 284 14.59 -10.93 -19.33
CA LEU A 284 14.84 -12.15 -18.56
C LEU A 284 16.28 -12.21 -18.03
N GLU A 285 17.29 -11.90 -18.85
CA GLU A 285 18.69 -11.85 -18.42
C GLU A 285 18.87 -10.82 -17.28
N THR A 286 18.29 -9.63 -17.46
CA THR A 286 18.33 -8.55 -16.47
C THR A 286 17.63 -8.98 -15.17
N LEU A 287 16.49 -9.66 -15.26
CA LEU A 287 15.77 -10.24 -14.12
C LEU A 287 16.63 -11.24 -13.37
N PHE A 288 17.20 -12.23 -14.05
CA PHE A 288 18.00 -13.25 -13.41
C PHE A 288 19.27 -12.69 -12.77
N ALA A 289 19.93 -11.73 -13.42
CA ALA A 289 21.08 -11.03 -12.85
C ALA A 289 20.70 -10.33 -11.52
N TYR A 290 19.58 -9.62 -11.49
CA TYR A 290 19.08 -8.96 -10.28
C TYR A 290 18.72 -9.96 -9.17
N LEU A 291 17.95 -11.00 -9.51
CA LEU A 291 17.51 -12.03 -8.56
C LEU A 291 18.70 -12.76 -7.93
N TRP A 292 19.74 -13.01 -8.71
CA TRP A 292 20.98 -13.57 -8.21
C TRP A 292 21.74 -12.58 -7.31
N GLN A 293 22.02 -11.38 -7.81
CA GLN A 293 22.86 -10.39 -7.13
C GLN A 293 22.26 -9.90 -5.82
N HIS A 294 20.95 -9.67 -5.77
CA HIS A 294 20.28 -9.10 -4.59
C HIS A 294 19.61 -10.12 -3.68
N HIS A 295 19.18 -11.27 -4.22
CA HIS A 295 18.41 -12.26 -3.45
C HIS A 295 19.03 -13.66 -3.40
N GLY A 296 20.16 -13.88 -4.09
CA GLY A 296 20.82 -15.18 -4.19
C GLY A 296 19.90 -16.25 -4.79
N VAL A 297 18.97 -15.85 -5.66
CA VAL A 297 18.01 -16.75 -6.31
C VAL A 297 18.60 -17.22 -7.63
N CYS A 298 18.79 -18.53 -7.79
CA CYS A 298 19.23 -19.11 -9.06
C CYS A 298 18.04 -19.29 -10.03
N PRO A 299 18.28 -19.30 -11.35
CA PRO A 299 17.24 -19.46 -12.37
C PRO A 299 16.36 -20.71 -12.17
N GLY A 300 16.92 -21.85 -11.76
CA GLY A 300 16.14 -23.07 -11.52
C GLY A 300 15.12 -23.00 -10.36
N SER A 301 15.18 -21.97 -9.53
CA SER A 301 14.18 -21.68 -8.48
C SER A 301 13.12 -20.69 -8.93
N VAL A 302 13.15 -20.26 -10.19
CA VAL A 302 12.17 -19.38 -10.82
C VAL A 302 11.21 -20.23 -11.64
N VAL A 303 9.92 -19.96 -11.49
CA VAL A 303 8.88 -20.53 -12.34
C VAL A 303 8.34 -19.45 -13.27
N ILE A 304 8.20 -19.77 -14.55
CA ILE A 304 7.55 -18.94 -15.56
C ILE A 304 6.15 -19.52 -15.81
N LEU A 305 5.13 -18.75 -15.45
CA LEU A 305 3.74 -19.00 -15.82
C LEU A 305 3.42 -18.21 -17.06
N ALA A 306 3.30 -18.91 -18.18
CA ALA A 306 3.01 -18.30 -19.48
C ALA A 306 1.61 -18.68 -19.95
N GLU A 307 0.86 -17.73 -20.49
CA GLU A 307 -0.38 -18.05 -21.20
C GLU A 307 -0.09 -18.93 -22.44
N GLN A 308 -1.07 -19.68 -22.91
CA GLN A 308 -0.96 -20.47 -24.14
C GLN A 308 -1.04 -19.62 -25.42
N SER A 309 -0.18 -18.60 -25.58
CA SER A 309 -0.12 -17.71 -26.76
C SER A 309 1.28 -17.69 -27.38
N SER A 310 1.43 -17.07 -28.57
CA SER A 310 2.77 -16.86 -29.17
C SER A 310 3.68 -15.97 -28.33
N PHE A 311 3.12 -15.05 -27.53
CA PHE A 311 3.89 -14.25 -26.58
C PHE A 311 4.35 -15.10 -25.39
N GLY A 312 3.47 -15.98 -24.89
CA GLY A 312 3.81 -16.98 -23.90
C GLY A 312 4.84 -17.99 -24.40
N GLU A 313 4.75 -18.43 -25.65
CA GLU A 313 5.72 -19.31 -26.33
C GLU A 313 7.11 -18.66 -26.42
N GLY A 314 7.18 -17.34 -26.64
CA GLY A 314 8.43 -16.58 -26.62
C GLY A 314 9.21 -16.75 -25.31
N ALA A 315 8.50 -16.85 -24.18
CA ALA A 315 9.13 -17.09 -22.88
C ALA A 315 9.63 -18.54 -22.68
N GLN A 316 9.27 -19.47 -23.58
CA GLN A 316 9.56 -20.90 -23.45
C GLN A 316 10.89 -21.33 -24.06
N ARG A 317 11.50 -20.53 -24.94
CA ARG A 317 12.71 -20.95 -25.66
C ARG A 317 13.89 -21.12 -24.70
N VAL A 318 14.05 -22.37 -24.26
CA VAL A 318 14.98 -22.87 -23.23
C VAL A 318 16.46 -22.61 -23.55
N GLU A 319 16.83 -22.44 -24.82
CA GLU A 319 18.23 -22.21 -25.21
C GLU A 319 18.77 -20.86 -24.72
N LEU A 320 17.96 -19.82 -24.77
CA LEU A 320 18.31 -18.48 -24.30
C LEU A 320 18.41 -18.42 -22.76
N LEU A 321 17.57 -19.21 -22.09
CA LEU A 321 17.59 -19.37 -20.63
C LEU A 321 18.85 -20.11 -20.15
N LYS A 322 19.42 -21.00 -20.98
CA LYS A 322 20.68 -21.67 -20.69
C LYS A 322 21.87 -20.72 -20.81
N GLU A 323 21.85 -19.79 -21.77
CA GLU A 323 22.92 -18.79 -21.94
C GLU A 323 22.91 -17.74 -20.83
N ALA A 324 21.74 -17.19 -20.48
CA ALA A 324 21.62 -16.26 -19.35
C ALA A 324 22.04 -16.91 -18.01
N ALA A 325 21.88 -18.23 -17.86
CA ALA A 325 22.34 -18.97 -16.70
C ALA A 325 23.87 -19.20 -16.67
N ARG A 326 24.56 -19.20 -17.82
CA ARG A 326 26.01 -19.45 -17.92
C ARG A 326 26.85 -18.35 -17.25
N ASP A 327 26.39 -17.11 -17.30
CA ASP A 327 27.10 -15.97 -16.72
C ASP A 327 26.85 -15.81 -15.21
N THR A 328 26.02 -16.66 -14.62
CA THR A 328 25.78 -16.66 -13.17
C THR A 328 26.62 -17.73 -12.45
N PRO A 329 27.12 -17.48 -11.23
CA PRO A 329 27.84 -18.47 -10.40
C PRO A 329 27.00 -19.70 -9.98
N CYS A 330 25.80 -19.90 -10.52
CA CYS A 330 24.92 -21.03 -10.24
C CYS A 330 25.47 -22.31 -10.91
N GLN A 331 26.61 -22.81 -10.42
CA GLN A 331 27.23 -24.05 -10.90
C GLN A 331 26.23 -25.22 -10.83
N GLY A 332 25.93 -25.82 -12.00
CA GLY A 332 25.16 -27.07 -12.12
C GLY A 332 23.63 -26.98 -11.97
N LYS A 333 23.02 -25.79 -11.94
CA LYS A 333 21.57 -25.66 -11.70
C LYS A 333 20.73 -25.54 -12.98
N GLN A 334 19.59 -26.24 -12.94
CA GLN A 334 18.60 -26.43 -14.00
C GLN A 334 18.00 -25.10 -14.50
N ALA A 335 17.59 -25.08 -15.77
CA ALA A 335 16.84 -23.98 -16.37
C ALA A 335 15.56 -23.66 -15.55
N PRO A 336 15.03 -22.42 -15.61
CA PRO A 336 13.78 -22.10 -14.93
C PRO A 336 12.66 -23.02 -15.42
N GLN A 337 11.74 -23.34 -14.51
CA GLN A 337 10.62 -24.23 -14.84
C GLN A 337 9.52 -23.43 -15.50
N LEU A 338 9.00 -23.95 -16.60
CA LEU A 338 7.93 -23.32 -17.35
C LEU A 338 6.63 -24.10 -17.12
N MET A 339 5.55 -23.37 -16.90
CA MET A 339 4.20 -23.93 -16.92
C MET A 339 3.27 -23.03 -17.72
N GLN A 340 2.28 -23.64 -18.34
CA GLN A 340 1.28 -22.92 -19.11
C GLN A 340 -0.06 -22.87 -18.38
N PHE A 341 -0.79 -21.77 -18.58
CA PHE A 341 -2.19 -21.65 -18.19
C PHE A 341 -3.06 -21.26 -19.40
N PRO A 342 -4.36 -21.60 -19.40
CA PRO A 342 -5.28 -21.24 -20.49
C PRO A 342 -5.33 -19.74 -20.72
N GLN A 343 -5.54 -19.31 -21.97
CA GLN A 343 -5.81 -17.90 -22.27
C GLN A 343 -7.16 -17.46 -21.67
N ASN A 344 -7.32 -16.16 -21.39
CA ASN A 344 -8.56 -15.55 -20.88
C ASN A 344 -9.01 -16.06 -19.50
N ILE A 345 -8.05 -16.35 -18.61
CA ILE A 345 -8.34 -16.91 -17.30
C ILE A 345 -9.13 -15.95 -16.38
N ALA A 346 -9.05 -14.64 -16.62
CA ALA A 346 -9.86 -13.65 -15.91
C ALA A 346 -11.37 -13.83 -16.14
N ALA A 347 -11.77 -14.52 -17.22
CA ALA A 347 -13.17 -14.89 -17.46
C ALA A 347 -13.73 -15.80 -16.34
N ILE A 348 -12.90 -16.64 -15.71
CA ILE A 348 -13.30 -17.48 -14.57
C ILE A 348 -13.79 -16.59 -13.41
N ARG A 349 -13.06 -15.51 -13.11
CA ARG A 349 -13.42 -14.56 -12.06
C ARG A 349 -14.68 -13.77 -12.41
N ALA A 350 -14.81 -13.36 -13.68
CA ALA A 350 -16.02 -12.69 -14.17
C ALA A 350 -17.25 -13.57 -13.99
N GLU A 351 -17.18 -14.85 -14.38
CA GLU A 351 -18.27 -15.81 -14.17
C GLU A 351 -18.57 -16.04 -12.69
N HIS A 352 -17.54 -16.19 -11.85
CA HIS A 352 -17.73 -16.38 -10.41
C HIS A 352 -18.38 -15.14 -9.76
N ALA A 353 -17.97 -13.93 -10.17
CA ALA A 353 -18.59 -12.68 -9.73
C ALA A 353 -20.05 -12.59 -10.18
N GLN A 354 -20.35 -12.94 -11.43
CA GLN A 354 -21.73 -12.99 -11.95
C GLN A 354 -22.58 -14.04 -11.21
N MET A 355 -22.04 -15.22 -10.90
CA MET A 355 -22.72 -16.24 -10.10
C MET A 355 -22.98 -15.76 -8.67
N GLN A 356 -22.01 -15.08 -8.04
CA GLN A 356 -22.19 -14.50 -6.72
C GLN A 356 -23.22 -13.37 -6.72
N ALA A 357 -23.23 -12.50 -7.73
CA ALA A 357 -24.23 -11.45 -7.90
C ALA A 357 -25.64 -12.05 -8.05
N ARG A 358 -25.79 -13.08 -8.89
CA ARG A 358 -27.05 -13.83 -9.05
C ARG A 358 -27.51 -14.51 -7.74
N ASN A 359 -26.56 -15.08 -6.97
CA ASN A 359 -26.87 -15.76 -5.72
C ASN A 359 -27.16 -14.78 -4.55
N LYS A 360 -26.60 -13.57 -4.58
CA LYS A 360 -26.76 -12.56 -3.51
C LYS A 360 -28.02 -11.70 -3.63
N GLY A 361 -28.73 -11.74 -4.76
CA GLY A 361 -30.05 -11.11 -4.98
C GLY A 361 -30.20 -9.68 -4.45
N ASP A 362 -30.02 -8.67 -5.30
CA ASP A 362 -30.53 -7.28 -5.21
C ASP A 362 -30.47 -6.46 -3.89
N VAL A 363 -29.87 -6.93 -2.79
CA VAL A 363 -30.00 -6.25 -1.47
C VAL A 363 -28.79 -5.42 -1.04
N SER A 364 -27.66 -5.39 -1.78
CA SER A 364 -26.55 -4.50 -1.41
C SER A 364 -26.66 -3.12 -2.03
N LEU A 365 -27.52 -2.27 -1.46
CA LEU A 365 -27.38 -0.82 -1.55
C LEU A 365 -26.02 -0.44 -0.92
N SER A 366 -24.97 -0.41 -1.72
CA SER A 366 -23.70 0.21 -1.30
C SER A 366 -23.93 1.72 -1.20
N LEU A 367 -24.17 2.20 0.03
CA LEU A 367 -24.50 3.61 0.32
C LEU A 367 -23.32 4.59 0.12
N VAL A 368 -22.18 4.13 -0.40
CA VAL A 368 -21.02 4.99 -0.67
C VAL A 368 -20.67 4.86 -2.15
N PRO A 369 -20.80 5.93 -2.95
CA PRO A 369 -20.19 5.96 -4.27
C PRO A 369 -18.68 5.85 -4.08
N ASN A 370 -18.10 4.74 -4.51
CA ASN A 370 -16.65 4.59 -4.52
C ASN A 370 -16.06 5.74 -5.36
N GLN A 371 -15.21 6.57 -4.74
CA GLN A 371 -14.62 7.75 -5.39
C GLN A 371 -13.74 7.37 -6.59
N ASN A 372 -13.35 6.10 -6.68
CA ASN A 372 -12.73 5.49 -7.84
C ASN A 372 -13.77 4.59 -8.52
N LEU A 373 -13.90 4.71 -9.84
CA LEU A 373 -14.68 3.77 -10.65
C LEU A 373 -14.09 2.36 -10.42
N GLU A 374 -14.87 1.46 -9.83
CA GLU A 374 -14.46 0.06 -9.69
C GLU A 374 -14.11 -0.48 -11.08
N LEU A 375 -12.95 -1.11 -11.22
CA LEU A 375 -12.57 -1.72 -12.49
C LEU A 375 -13.51 -2.91 -12.71
N ASP A 376 -14.52 -2.72 -13.57
CA ASP A 376 -15.42 -3.80 -13.91
C ASP A 376 -14.69 -4.83 -14.77
N MET A 377 -14.48 -6.01 -14.18
CA MET A 377 -13.89 -7.17 -14.84
C MET A 377 -14.97 -8.06 -15.48
N GLN A 378 -16.26 -7.72 -15.32
CA GLN A 378 -17.40 -8.53 -15.75
C GLN A 378 -17.68 -8.41 -17.25
N ASP A 379 -17.21 -7.35 -17.90
CA ASP A 379 -17.23 -7.18 -19.36
C ASP A 379 -16.18 -8.08 -20.05
N ALA A 380 -16.24 -9.38 -19.74
CA ALA A 380 -15.57 -10.42 -20.51
C ALA A 380 -16.43 -10.70 -21.75
N GLY A 381 -16.51 -9.73 -22.68
CA GLY A 381 -17.18 -9.90 -23.98
C GLY A 381 -16.65 -11.13 -24.71
N ILE A 382 -17.38 -11.70 -25.67
CA ILE A 382 -16.97 -12.93 -26.37
C ILE A 382 -15.76 -12.60 -27.28
N SER A 383 -14.71 -13.45 -27.29
CA SER A 383 -13.55 -13.31 -28.21
C SER A 383 -13.84 -14.25 -29.35
N LEU A 384 -13.67 -13.77 -30.57
CA LEU A 384 -13.82 -14.58 -31.78
C LEU A 384 -12.48 -15.25 -32.18
N ASP A 385 -11.38 -14.82 -31.58
CA ASP A 385 -10.04 -15.39 -31.81
C ASP A 385 -9.87 -16.78 -31.20
N LEU A 386 -10.72 -17.10 -30.21
CA LEU A 386 -10.78 -18.41 -29.60
C LEU A 386 -12.02 -19.15 -30.08
N PRO A 387 -11.96 -20.50 -30.11
CA PRO A 387 -13.15 -21.31 -30.30
C PRO A 387 -14.25 -20.88 -29.32
N PRO A 388 -15.52 -20.76 -29.77
CA PRO A 388 -16.60 -20.36 -28.88
C PRO A 388 -16.77 -21.40 -27.77
N VAL A 389 -16.93 -20.93 -26.54
CA VAL A 389 -17.16 -21.79 -25.38
C VAL A 389 -18.63 -22.19 -25.37
N TYR A 390 -18.92 -23.44 -25.76
CA TYR A 390 -20.30 -23.95 -25.83
C TYR A 390 -20.94 -24.19 -24.45
N GLN A 391 -20.12 -24.43 -23.42
CA GLN A 391 -20.56 -24.69 -22.05
C GLN A 391 -19.74 -23.85 -21.05
N PRO A 392 -19.95 -22.52 -21.01
CA PRO A 392 -19.13 -21.59 -20.21
C PRO A 392 -18.99 -22.03 -18.76
N SER A 393 -20.10 -22.40 -18.11
CA SER A 393 -20.13 -22.82 -16.71
C SER A 393 -19.35 -24.12 -16.39
N LEU A 394 -19.19 -25.01 -17.37
CA LEU A 394 -18.43 -26.26 -17.18
C LEU A 394 -16.96 -26.06 -17.52
N THR A 395 -16.69 -25.35 -18.61
CA THR A 395 -15.33 -24.98 -19.03
C THR A 395 -14.65 -24.14 -17.96
N SER A 396 -15.30 -23.12 -17.41
CA SER A 396 -14.73 -22.27 -16.35
C SER A 396 -14.36 -23.06 -15.09
N ARG A 397 -15.19 -24.03 -14.69
CA ARG A 397 -14.89 -24.94 -13.56
C ARG A 397 -13.75 -25.91 -13.86
N SER A 398 -13.64 -26.37 -15.10
CA SER A 398 -12.53 -27.23 -15.54
C SER A 398 -11.21 -26.45 -15.56
N ASP A 399 -11.24 -25.21 -16.04
CA ASP A 399 -10.09 -24.31 -16.06
C ASP A 399 -9.69 -23.92 -14.63
N GLU A 400 -10.66 -23.69 -13.74
CA GLU A 400 -10.43 -23.45 -12.32
C GLU A 400 -9.74 -24.65 -11.66
N LEU A 401 -10.22 -25.87 -11.89
CA LEU A 401 -9.58 -27.08 -11.37
C LEU A 401 -8.15 -27.25 -11.89
N SER A 402 -7.93 -26.95 -13.17
CA SER A 402 -6.60 -26.99 -13.79
C SER A 402 -5.65 -25.97 -13.16
N LEU A 403 -6.16 -24.77 -12.86
CA LEU A 403 -5.42 -23.73 -12.15
C LEU A 403 -5.14 -24.12 -10.70
N GLN A 404 -6.09 -24.74 -9.99
CA GLN A 404 -5.88 -25.25 -8.64
C GLN A 404 -4.78 -26.32 -8.62
N GLN A 405 -4.80 -27.27 -9.56
CA GLN A 405 -3.73 -28.27 -9.70
C GLN A 405 -2.37 -27.64 -9.99
N LEU A 406 -2.33 -26.60 -10.83
CA LEU A 406 -1.13 -25.81 -11.08
C LEU A 406 -0.62 -25.18 -9.77
N MET A 407 -1.50 -24.54 -9.00
CA MET A 407 -1.14 -23.91 -7.73
C MET A 407 -0.71 -24.91 -6.65
N ASP A 408 -1.35 -26.08 -6.57
CA ASP A 408 -0.95 -27.17 -5.68
C ASP A 408 0.45 -27.70 -6.04
N LYS A 409 0.75 -27.81 -7.34
CA LYS A 409 2.09 -28.18 -7.81
C LYS A 409 3.13 -27.13 -7.40
N LEU A 410 2.81 -25.85 -7.52
CA LEU A 410 3.72 -24.76 -7.12
C LEU A 410 3.93 -24.72 -5.60
N SER A 411 2.87 -24.86 -4.81
CA SER A 411 2.92 -24.73 -3.36
C SER A 411 3.55 -25.95 -2.67
N VAL A 412 3.24 -27.16 -3.15
CA VAL A 412 3.68 -28.41 -2.50
C VAL A 412 4.98 -28.93 -3.10
N GLN A 413 5.08 -29.03 -4.42
CA GLN A 413 6.17 -29.76 -5.08
C GLN A 413 7.38 -28.89 -5.38
N ILE A 414 7.17 -27.68 -5.93
CA ILE A 414 8.27 -26.87 -6.48
C ILE A 414 8.78 -25.81 -5.50
N LYS A 415 7.87 -25.12 -4.81
CA LYS A 415 8.19 -24.02 -3.89
C LYS A 415 9.12 -22.97 -4.52
N PRO A 416 8.66 -22.29 -5.59
CA PRO A 416 9.49 -21.31 -6.29
C PRO A 416 9.84 -20.13 -5.39
N ARG A 417 11.01 -19.53 -5.65
CA ARG A 417 11.44 -18.27 -4.99
C ARG A 417 10.97 -17.04 -5.75
N ALA A 418 10.72 -17.16 -7.05
CA ALA A 418 10.10 -16.12 -7.86
C ALA A 418 9.16 -16.76 -8.89
N VAL A 419 8.05 -16.08 -9.19
CA VAL A 419 7.07 -16.51 -10.19
C VAL A 419 6.87 -15.39 -11.19
N LEU A 420 7.24 -15.64 -12.44
CA LEU A 420 7.07 -14.72 -13.55
C LEU A 420 5.73 -15.01 -14.25
N VAL A 421 4.85 -14.02 -14.32
CA VAL A 421 3.56 -14.11 -15.03
C VAL A 421 3.69 -13.40 -16.39
N VAL A 422 3.49 -14.17 -17.45
CA VAL A 422 3.53 -13.71 -18.85
C VAL A 422 2.15 -13.93 -19.47
N ALA A 423 1.41 -12.83 -19.65
CA ALA A 423 0.11 -12.82 -20.32
C ALA A 423 -0.09 -11.53 -21.11
N THR A 424 -0.82 -11.62 -22.23
CA THR A 424 -1.12 -10.50 -23.13
C THR A 424 -2.16 -9.58 -22.48
N ASP A 425 -3.25 -10.13 -21.93
CA ASP A 425 -4.27 -9.33 -21.24
C ASP A 425 -3.79 -8.94 -19.83
N ILE A 426 -3.95 -7.65 -19.49
CA ILE A 426 -3.69 -7.14 -18.13
C ILE A 426 -4.62 -7.78 -17.10
N ARG A 427 -5.85 -8.13 -17.50
CA ARG A 427 -6.84 -8.76 -16.61
C ARG A 427 -6.36 -10.13 -16.14
N ASP A 428 -5.82 -10.93 -17.06
CA ASP A 428 -5.24 -12.24 -16.76
C ASP A 428 -4.01 -12.10 -15.87
N ARG A 429 -3.16 -11.09 -16.11
CA ARG A 429 -2.02 -10.78 -15.22
C ARG A 429 -2.47 -10.42 -13.80
N LEU A 430 -3.43 -9.50 -13.65
CA LEU A 430 -3.97 -9.11 -12.34
C LEU A 430 -4.55 -10.30 -11.58
N TYR A 431 -5.30 -11.16 -12.29
CA TYR A 431 -5.86 -12.38 -11.71
C TYR A 431 -4.76 -13.38 -11.30
N MET A 432 -3.81 -13.67 -12.19
CA MET A 432 -2.74 -14.60 -11.90
C MET A 432 -1.81 -14.13 -10.79
N LEU A 433 -1.53 -12.82 -10.69
CA LEU A 433 -0.75 -12.27 -9.58
C LEU A 433 -1.46 -12.46 -8.23
N ASP A 434 -2.78 -12.29 -8.19
CA ASP A 434 -3.62 -12.56 -7.01
C ASP A 434 -3.59 -14.04 -6.62
N VAL A 435 -3.81 -14.93 -7.58
CA VAL A 435 -3.81 -16.40 -7.37
C VAL A 435 -2.43 -16.89 -6.92
N VAL A 436 -1.36 -16.44 -7.57
CA VAL A 436 0.03 -16.78 -7.21
C VAL A 436 0.35 -16.31 -5.80
N ARG A 437 -0.05 -15.09 -5.41
CA ARG A 437 0.23 -14.58 -4.07
C ARG A 437 -0.48 -15.37 -2.97
N GLN A 438 -1.68 -15.87 -3.26
CA GLN A 438 -2.41 -16.74 -2.33
C GLN A 438 -1.78 -18.14 -2.24
N ALA A 439 -1.39 -18.72 -3.38
CA ALA A 439 -0.82 -20.08 -3.43
C ALA A 439 0.64 -20.16 -2.97
N THR A 440 1.47 -19.17 -3.29
CA THR A 440 2.91 -19.12 -3.01
C THR A 440 3.32 -17.79 -2.38
N PRO A 441 2.88 -17.49 -1.14
CA PRO A 441 3.11 -16.18 -0.49
C PRO A 441 4.59 -15.85 -0.23
N SER A 442 5.48 -16.85 -0.30
CA SER A 442 6.93 -16.68 -0.16
C SER A 442 7.64 -16.30 -1.45
N ALA A 443 6.99 -16.47 -2.61
CA ALA A 443 7.59 -16.24 -3.90
C ALA A 443 7.44 -14.77 -4.32
N LEU A 444 8.46 -14.23 -4.97
CA LEU A 444 8.43 -12.88 -5.54
C LEU A 444 7.64 -12.89 -6.86
N PRO A 445 6.48 -12.22 -6.96
CA PRO A 445 5.77 -12.08 -8.23
C PRO A 445 6.52 -11.14 -9.17
N VAL A 446 6.58 -11.49 -10.46
CA VAL A 446 7.24 -10.72 -11.51
C VAL A 446 6.35 -10.63 -12.75
N THR A 447 6.39 -9.50 -13.46
CA THR A 447 5.76 -9.31 -14.77
C THR A 447 6.68 -8.55 -15.75
N LEU A 448 6.57 -8.85 -17.05
CA LEU A 448 7.42 -8.28 -18.12
C LEU A 448 6.85 -7.02 -18.76
N GLU A 449 5.67 -6.57 -18.35
CA GLU A 449 4.99 -5.46 -18.99
C GLU A 449 4.56 -4.42 -17.97
N GLY A 450 4.62 -3.15 -18.39
CA GLY A 450 4.26 -2.03 -17.55
C GLY A 450 2.83 -1.57 -17.76
N ASP A 451 2.03 -1.60 -16.69
CA ASP A 451 0.68 -1.04 -16.68
C ASP A 451 0.38 -0.35 -15.35
N HIS A 452 -0.21 0.85 -15.40
CA HIS A 452 -0.67 1.58 -14.23
C HIS A 452 -1.76 0.84 -13.44
N LEU A 453 -2.52 -0.05 -14.08
CA LEU A 453 -3.52 -0.88 -13.39
C LEU A 453 -2.90 -1.81 -12.33
N LEU A 454 -1.62 -2.16 -12.46
CA LEU A 454 -0.93 -2.93 -11.41
C LEU A 454 -0.88 -2.18 -10.08
N ALA A 455 -0.84 -0.85 -10.12
CA ALA A 455 -0.83 0.01 -8.93
C ALA A 455 -2.23 0.55 -8.57
N HIS A 456 -3.30 0.07 -9.22
CA HIS A 456 -4.66 0.49 -8.92
C HIS A 456 -5.05 0.11 -7.48
N PRO A 457 -5.78 0.96 -6.74
CA PRO A 457 -6.16 0.69 -5.35
C PRO A 457 -6.83 -0.67 -5.11
N ASP A 458 -7.64 -1.13 -6.06
CA ASP A 458 -8.40 -2.40 -5.95
C ASP A 458 -7.49 -3.63 -6.04
N TYR A 459 -6.38 -3.53 -6.77
CA TYR A 459 -5.44 -4.65 -6.98
C TYR A 459 -4.12 -4.46 -6.22
N ARG A 460 -3.96 -3.36 -5.49
CA ARG A 460 -2.70 -3.05 -4.79
C ARG A 460 -2.32 -4.12 -3.77
N SER A 461 -3.28 -4.74 -3.08
CA SER A 461 -3.00 -5.79 -2.09
C SER A 461 -2.36 -7.01 -2.76
N SER A 462 -2.87 -7.39 -3.93
CA SER A 462 -2.39 -8.53 -4.71
C SER A 462 -1.07 -8.21 -5.43
N ASN A 463 -0.88 -6.97 -5.88
CA ASN A 463 0.28 -6.56 -6.68
C ASN A 463 1.42 -5.89 -5.89
N ARG A 464 1.25 -5.60 -4.59
CA ARG A 464 2.27 -4.92 -3.78
C ARG A 464 3.59 -5.71 -3.75
N GLY A 465 4.68 -5.10 -4.17
CA GLY A 465 5.99 -5.75 -4.20
C GLY A 465 6.25 -6.57 -5.47
N THR A 466 5.32 -6.59 -6.42
CA THR A 466 5.55 -7.20 -7.74
C THR A 466 6.65 -6.45 -8.48
N LEU A 467 7.63 -7.20 -9.00
CA LEU A 467 8.64 -6.67 -9.90
C LEU A 467 8.06 -6.55 -11.31
N MET A 468 8.25 -5.38 -11.90
CA MET A 468 7.78 -5.02 -13.22
C MET A 468 8.99 -4.64 -14.08
N LEU A 469 9.15 -5.30 -15.21
CA LEU A 469 10.26 -5.07 -16.14
C LEU A 469 9.73 -4.48 -17.45
N PRO A 470 9.31 -3.21 -17.48
CA PRO A 470 8.70 -2.66 -18.68
C PRO A 470 9.68 -2.64 -19.87
N HIS A 471 9.13 -2.81 -21.06
CA HIS A 471 9.84 -2.75 -22.33
C HIS A 471 10.34 -1.34 -22.65
N THR A 472 9.61 -0.31 -22.20
CA THR A 472 9.98 1.10 -22.36
C THR A 472 9.60 1.92 -21.11
N ARG A 473 10.01 3.19 -21.05
CA ARG A 473 9.63 4.07 -19.93
C ARG A 473 8.20 4.58 -20.14
N MET A 474 7.30 4.27 -19.22
CA MET A 474 5.92 4.78 -19.21
C MET A 474 5.83 6.32 -19.08
N GLN A 475 6.89 6.96 -18.57
CA GLN A 475 7.04 8.41 -18.56
C GLN A 475 8.07 8.83 -19.61
N LEU A 476 7.60 9.54 -20.62
CA LEU A 476 8.44 10.16 -21.64
C LEU A 476 8.60 11.64 -21.35
N CYS A 477 9.69 12.19 -21.86
CA CYS A 477 9.99 13.60 -21.74
C CYS A 477 10.42 14.08 -23.11
N TYR A 478 9.82 15.16 -23.59
CA TYR A 478 10.18 15.79 -24.86
C TYR A 478 10.50 17.26 -24.65
N THR A 479 11.48 17.76 -25.41
CA THR A 479 11.85 19.17 -25.51
C THR A 479 11.65 19.65 -26.93
N ARG A 480 11.04 20.82 -27.09
CA ARG A 480 10.92 21.53 -28.35
C ARG A 480 11.94 22.67 -28.36
N GLU A 481 12.69 22.77 -29.46
CA GLU A 481 13.51 23.95 -29.75
C GLU A 481 12.76 24.82 -30.76
N ASP A 482 12.69 26.13 -30.52
CA ASP A 482 11.88 27.07 -31.32
C ASP A 482 12.25 27.09 -32.80
N ARG A 483 13.49 26.76 -33.16
CA ARG A 483 13.97 26.79 -34.55
C ARG A 483 13.45 25.65 -35.40
N ASP A 484 13.25 24.47 -34.81
CA ASP A 484 13.00 23.25 -35.59
C ASP A 484 11.54 22.80 -35.55
N ALA A 485 10.72 23.37 -34.66
CA ALA A 485 9.32 22.97 -34.41
C ALA A 485 9.11 21.46 -34.11
N ILE A 486 10.20 20.69 -33.99
CA ILE A 486 10.23 19.25 -33.77
C ILE A 486 10.44 18.98 -32.28
N TRP A 487 9.72 17.99 -31.77
CA TRP A 487 9.90 17.49 -30.41
C TRP A 487 11.00 16.43 -30.37
N HIS A 488 11.99 16.62 -29.51
CA HIS A 488 13.08 15.67 -29.27
C HIS A 488 12.95 15.05 -27.88
N GLU A 489 13.28 13.77 -27.72
CA GLU A 489 13.26 13.13 -26.40
C GLU A 489 14.31 13.77 -25.47
N CYS A 490 13.93 14.08 -24.23
CA CYS A 490 14.82 14.70 -23.25
C CYS A 490 16.03 13.80 -22.97
N GLY A 491 17.23 14.38 -23.03
CA GLY A 491 18.49 13.64 -22.84
C GLY A 491 19.13 13.20 -24.16
N TRP A 492 18.49 13.46 -25.29
CA TRP A 492 18.98 13.18 -26.64
C TRP A 492 19.98 14.22 -27.20
N LYS A 493 20.63 15.05 -26.36
CA LYS A 493 21.64 16.00 -26.89
C LYS A 493 22.86 15.23 -27.40
N ALA A 494 23.05 15.32 -28.73
CA ALA A 494 24.21 14.95 -29.53
C ALA A 494 25.48 14.70 -28.71
N SER A 495 25.81 13.41 -28.58
CA SER A 495 27.10 12.92 -28.08
C SER A 495 28.18 13.22 -29.12
N GLY A 496 28.54 14.50 -29.21
CA GLY A 496 29.84 14.96 -29.68
C GLY A 496 30.77 15.04 -28.48
N SER A 497 31.60 14.01 -28.33
CA SER A 497 32.89 13.95 -27.61
C SER A 497 33.04 14.05 -26.08
N ASN A 498 32.24 14.76 -25.27
CA ASN A 498 32.65 15.00 -23.84
C ASN A 498 31.75 14.43 -22.73
N GLU A 499 31.22 13.22 -22.91
CA GLU A 499 30.33 12.60 -21.90
C GLU A 499 31.09 11.99 -20.71
N ARG A 500 32.35 11.54 -20.91
CA ARG A 500 33.24 11.08 -19.82
C ARG A 500 33.58 12.18 -18.80
N GLU A 501 33.52 13.44 -19.22
CA GLU A 501 33.77 14.60 -18.35
C GLU A 501 32.50 15.06 -17.61
N ARG A 502 31.31 14.77 -18.15
CA ARG A 502 30.01 14.99 -17.50
C ARG A 502 29.72 14.02 -16.36
N SER A 503 30.20 12.78 -16.46
CA SER A 503 30.00 11.77 -15.41
C SER A 503 30.80 12.03 -14.13
N ARG A 504 31.84 12.88 -14.20
CA ARG A 504 32.64 13.32 -13.04
C ARG A 504 32.11 14.57 -12.36
N ARG A 505 31.16 15.28 -12.96
CA ARG A 505 30.62 16.52 -12.39
C ARG A 505 29.75 16.23 -11.18
N THR A 506 30.03 16.93 -10.08
CA THR A 506 29.26 16.79 -8.84
C THR A 506 27.81 17.23 -9.06
N ARG A 507 26.91 16.73 -8.19
CA ARG A 507 25.46 16.99 -8.26
C ARG A 507 25.11 18.50 -8.31
N GLU A 508 25.97 19.34 -7.73
CA GLU A 508 25.84 20.80 -7.72
C GLU A 508 26.20 21.43 -9.06
N GLU A 509 27.21 20.92 -9.76
CA GLU A 509 27.56 21.35 -11.11
C GLU A 509 26.47 21.00 -12.13
N TRP A 510 25.76 19.89 -11.93
CA TRP A 510 24.56 19.57 -12.72
C TRP A 510 23.42 20.57 -12.49
N ARG A 511 23.23 21.04 -11.26
CA ARG A 511 22.25 22.09 -10.95
C ARG A 511 22.66 23.44 -11.53
N ALA A 512 23.94 23.79 -11.45
CA ALA A 512 24.50 25.00 -12.06
C ALA A 512 24.41 24.93 -13.60
N ALA A 513 24.66 23.76 -14.21
CA ALA A 513 24.52 23.57 -15.64
C ALA A 513 23.06 23.59 -16.09
N ALA A 514 22.13 22.98 -15.35
CA ALA A 514 20.71 23.00 -15.68
C ALA A 514 20.07 24.37 -15.50
N SER A 515 20.53 25.14 -14.49
CA SER A 515 20.10 26.54 -14.32
C SER A 515 20.72 27.45 -15.40
N ARG A 516 21.98 27.24 -15.79
CA ARG A 516 22.59 27.92 -16.94
C ARG A 516 21.90 27.58 -18.26
N ASP A 517 21.61 26.31 -18.56
CA ASP A 517 20.93 25.92 -19.81
C ASP A 517 19.51 26.51 -19.87
N ARG A 518 18.83 26.67 -18.72
CA ARG A 518 17.52 27.35 -18.61
C ARG A 518 17.64 28.87 -18.75
N ALA A 519 18.73 29.47 -18.27
CA ALA A 519 19.00 30.90 -18.44
C ALA A 519 19.46 31.24 -19.88
N GLU A 520 20.21 30.34 -20.51
CA GLU A 520 20.73 30.49 -21.87
C GLU A 520 19.66 30.18 -22.94
N HIS A 521 18.68 29.33 -22.63
CA HIS A 521 17.63 28.91 -23.57
C HIS A 521 16.24 29.01 -22.92
N PRO A 522 15.76 30.24 -22.62
CA PRO A 522 14.45 30.46 -22.00
C PRO A 522 13.29 29.89 -22.83
N ASP A 523 13.49 29.73 -24.14
CA ASP A 523 12.45 29.33 -25.09
C ASP A 523 12.29 27.80 -25.26
N ARG A 524 13.09 26.97 -24.58
CA ARG A 524 12.93 25.50 -24.66
C ARG A 524 11.70 25.03 -23.89
N GLU A 525 10.62 24.74 -24.61
CA GLU A 525 9.45 24.10 -24.04
C GLU A 525 9.74 22.63 -23.71
N ARG A 526 9.58 22.23 -22.45
CA ARG A 526 9.77 20.84 -21.99
C ARG A 526 8.45 20.26 -21.53
N ARG A 527 8.00 19.19 -22.18
CA ARG A 527 6.77 18.45 -21.82
C ARG A 527 7.11 17.07 -21.27
N ARG A 528 6.44 16.67 -20.20
CA ARG A 528 6.48 15.30 -19.68
C ARG A 528 5.15 14.65 -19.93
N LEU A 529 5.20 13.46 -20.50
CA LEU A 529 4.04 12.71 -20.92
C LEU A 529 4.05 11.40 -20.14
N ASN A 530 3.01 11.18 -19.35
CA ASN A 530 2.76 9.91 -18.71
C ASN A 530 1.79 9.12 -19.56
N PHE A 531 2.09 7.84 -19.74
CA PHE A 531 1.28 6.87 -20.47
C PHE A 531 0.77 5.80 -19.50
N ALA A 532 -0.42 5.25 -19.78
CA ALA A 532 -1.00 4.20 -18.93
C ALA A 532 -0.22 2.88 -18.98
N THR A 533 0.46 2.62 -20.12
CA THR A 533 1.24 1.42 -20.35
C THR A 533 2.59 1.75 -20.98
N ASP A 534 3.57 0.85 -20.82
CA ASP A 534 4.86 0.92 -21.50
C ASP A 534 4.72 0.73 -23.01
N TYR A 535 3.76 -0.09 -23.44
CA TYR A 535 3.33 -0.19 -24.83
C TYR A 535 2.95 1.18 -25.42
N ALA A 536 2.10 1.94 -24.73
CA ALA A 536 1.63 3.24 -25.22
C ALA A 536 2.78 4.24 -25.35
N ALA A 537 3.75 4.21 -24.43
CA ALA A 537 4.97 4.98 -24.56
C ALA A 537 5.81 4.55 -25.78
N GLY A 538 5.93 3.25 -26.04
CA GLY A 538 6.59 2.71 -27.23
C GLY A 538 5.91 3.16 -28.53
N LEU A 539 4.58 3.09 -28.59
CA LEU A 539 3.77 3.55 -29.73
C LEU A 539 3.90 5.06 -29.95
N PHE A 540 3.96 5.83 -28.88
CA PHE A 540 4.22 7.27 -28.96
C PHE A 540 5.57 7.55 -29.62
N ARG A 541 6.64 6.85 -29.22
CA ARG A 541 7.96 6.99 -29.85
C ARG A 541 7.98 6.59 -31.31
N ALA A 542 7.37 5.45 -31.64
CA ALA A 542 7.29 4.97 -33.02
C ALA A 542 6.54 5.97 -33.91
N SER A 543 5.41 6.49 -33.43
CA SER A 543 4.62 7.49 -34.15
C SER A 543 5.30 8.86 -34.24
N GLN A 544 6.18 9.24 -33.30
CA GLN A 544 7.03 10.42 -33.46
C GLN A 544 7.99 10.29 -34.65
N VAL A 545 8.61 9.13 -34.83
CA VAL A 545 9.49 8.89 -35.99
C VAL A 545 8.70 8.78 -37.29
N LEU A 546 7.46 8.26 -37.23
CA LEU A 546 6.56 8.30 -38.38
C LEU A 546 6.35 9.76 -38.85
N LEU A 547 6.00 10.66 -37.93
CA LEU A 547 5.75 12.07 -38.27
C LEU A 547 7.02 12.79 -38.71
N ASN A 548 8.16 12.50 -38.06
CA ASN A 548 9.45 13.14 -38.30
C ASN A 548 10.51 12.08 -38.67
N PRO A 549 10.59 11.66 -39.94
CA PRO A 549 11.50 10.59 -40.37
C PRO A 549 13.00 10.94 -40.25
N SER A 550 13.32 12.21 -40.04
CA SER A 550 14.68 12.68 -39.70
C SER A 550 15.13 12.24 -38.30
N LEU A 551 14.20 11.86 -37.42
CA LEU A 551 14.51 11.31 -36.10
C LEU A 551 15.05 9.89 -36.28
N THR A 552 16.36 9.73 -36.07
CA THR A 552 16.95 8.40 -35.92
C THR A 552 16.56 7.82 -34.57
N PRO A 553 16.15 6.54 -34.50
CA PRO A 553 15.93 5.89 -33.22
C PRO A 553 17.23 5.92 -32.40
N PRO A 554 17.16 6.04 -31.07
CA PRO A 554 18.35 6.00 -30.23
C PRO A 554 19.10 4.67 -30.48
N PRO A 555 20.43 4.69 -30.63
CA PRO A 555 21.21 3.47 -30.87
C PRO A 555 21.05 2.49 -29.71
N GLU A 556 20.75 1.22 -30.02
CA GLU A 556 20.56 0.11 -29.07
C GLU A 556 21.76 -0.03 -28.10
N ASP A 557 22.98 0.29 -28.55
CA ASP A 557 24.23 -0.01 -27.83
C ASP A 557 24.50 0.84 -26.57
N LYS A 558 23.89 2.03 -26.43
CA LYS A 558 24.13 2.90 -25.25
C LYS A 558 23.17 2.63 -24.08
N ALA A 559 22.19 1.75 -24.26
CA ALA A 559 21.24 1.30 -23.25
C ALA A 559 21.85 0.42 -22.15
N ARG A 560 22.99 -0.24 -22.43
CA ARG A 560 23.61 -1.23 -21.53
C ARG A 560 24.01 -0.70 -20.15
N GLY A 561 24.15 0.61 -19.97
CA GLY A 561 24.72 1.20 -18.75
C GLY A 561 23.78 1.34 -17.54
N SER A 562 22.46 1.31 -17.71
CA SER A 562 21.51 1.51 -16.59
C SER A 562 20.38 0.49 -16.70
N ARG A 563 20.55 -0.64 -16.03
CA ARG A 563 19.51 -1.66 -15.90
C ARG A 563 18.49 -1.16 -14.87
N ARG A 564 17.26 -0.88 -15.31
CA ARG A 564 16.20 -0.27 -14.49
C ARG A 564 15.01 -1.20 -14.35
N MET A 565 14.69 -1.59 -13.12
CA MET A 565 13.47 -2.32 -12.82
C MET A 565 12.46 -1.39 -12.17
N THR A 566 11.20 -1.78 -12.16
CA THR A 566 10.15 -1.05 -11.46
C THR A 566 9.50 -1.98 -10.47
N VAL A 567 9.17 -1.49 -9.28
CA VAL A 567 8.43 -2.25 -8.27
C VAL A 567 7.09 -1.60 -8.05
N VAL A 568 6.05 -2.42 -8.06
CA VAL A 568 4.69 -2.00 -7.73
C VAL A 568 4.59 -1.84 -6.22
N THR A 569 3.97 -0.77 -5.77
CA THR A 569 3.91 -0.36 -4.36
C THR A 569 2.49 0.06 -4.00
N LEU A 570 2.23 0.40 -2.73
CA LEU A 570 0.89 0.81 -2.29
C LEU A 570 0.37 2.09 -2.95
N ALA A 571 1.25 2.99 -3.39
CA ALA A 571 0.88 4.32 -3.91
C ALA A 571 1.21 4.54 -5.41
N GLY A 572 1.78 3.53 -6.07
CA GLY A 572 2.24 3.69 -7.44
C GLY A 572 3.36 2.72 -7.78
N THR A 573 4.34 3.19 -8.55
CA THR A 573 5.50 2.39 -8.94
C THR A 573 6.80 3.08 -8.58
N GLN A 574 7.79 2.31 -8.14
CA GLN A 574 9.11 2.80 -7.76
C GLN A 574 10.18 2.18 -8.64
N GLN A 575 10.94 3.02 -9.35
CA GLN A 575 12.07 2.54 -10.14
C GLN A 575 13.25 2.19 -9.23
N ILE A 576 13.85 1.03 -9.52
CA ILE A 576 15.06 0.52 -8.91
C ILE A 576 16.12 0.52 -10.01
N GLU A 577 17.10 1.41 -9.89
CA GLU A 577 18.30 1.37 -10.72
C GLU A 577 19.32 0.44 -10.03
N PHE A 578 19.83 -0.55 -10.75
CA PHE A 578 20.95 -1.36 -10.27
C PHE A 578 22.13 -1.24 -11.23
N SER A 579 23.29 -0.85 -10.68
CA SER A 579 24.55 -0.77 -11.41
C SER A 579 25.27 -2.11 -11.32
N GLY A 580 25.74 -2.64 -12.45
CA GLY A 580 26.47 -3.91 -12.50
C GLY A 580 27.88 -3.86 -11.89
N SER A 581 28.39 -2.67 -11.55
CA SER A 581 29.68 -2.50 -10.87
C SER A 581 29.60 -1.40 -9.82
N ASP A 582 30.06 -1.73 -8.62
CA ASP A 582 30.16 -0.93 -7.40
C ASP A 582 28.86 -0.40 -6.79
N GLY A 583 28.50 -1.05 -5.67
CA GLY A 583 27.35 -0.72 -4.86
C GLY A 583 27.58 0.51 -4.02
N ASP A 584 27.17 1.68 -4.52
CA ASP A 584 26.55 2.68 -3.65
C ASP A 584 25.88 3.79 -4.47
N SER A 585 24.57 3.64 -4.69
CA SER A 585 23.54 4.70 -4.75
C SER A 585 22.35 4.23 -5.59
N THR A 586 21.41 3.54 -4.96
CA THR A 586 20.08 3.28 -5.54
C THR A 586 19.27 4.57 -5.55
N GLY A 587 19.46 5.39 -6.59
CA GLY A 587 18.58 6.51 -6.87
C GLY A 587 17.19 5.98 -7.21
N SER A 588 16.30 5.85 -6.23
CA SER A 588 14.93 5.40 -6.50
C SER A 588 14.08 6.56 -6.99
N MET A 589 13.60 6.49 -8.24
CA MET A 589 12.64 7.44 -8.78
C MET A 589 11.24 6.84 -8.66
N GLY A 590 10.42 7.37 -7.76
CA GLY A 590 9.04 6.93 -7.58
C GLY A 590 8.07 7.74 -8.44
N THR A 591 7.07 7.07 -9.00
CA THR A 591 5.90 7.69 -9.62
C THR A 591 4.67 7.39 -8.74
N LEU A 592 4.01 8.45 -8.29
CA LEU A 592 2.73 8.35 -7.58
C LEU A 592 1.64 8.31 -8.64
N ILE A 593 0.88 7.21 -8.67
CA ILE A 593 -0.21 7.01 -9.63
C ILE A 593 -1.55 7.36 -8.98
N ALA A 594 -1.67 7.14 -7.66
CA ALA A 594 -2.80 7.61 -6.86
C ALA A 594 -2.32 8.71 -5.90
N SER A 595 -2.89 9.91 -6.04
CA SER A 595 -2.71 10.97 -5.06
C SER A 595 -3.58 10.67 -3.83
N ASP A 596 -3.11 9.78 -2.95
CA ASP A 596 -3.79 9.54 -1.69
C ASP A 596 -3.40 10.66 -0.70
N TRP A 597 -4.33 11.52 -0.29
CA TRP A 597 -4.05 12.60 0.67
C TRP A 597 -3.46 12.08 1.99
N ARG A 598 -3.66 10.79 2.30
CA ARG A 598 -3.00 10.09 3.41
C ARG A 598 -1.48 10.27 3.37
N THR A 599 -0.89 10.27 2.17
CA THR A 599 0.55 10.44 1.95
C THR A 599 1.07 11.81 2.38
N LEU A 600 0.28 12.87 2.16
CA LEU A 600 0.60 14.22 2.64
C LEU A 600 0.41 14.35 4.15
N SER A 601 -0.64 13.75 4.72
CA SER A 601 -0.88 13.80 6.17
C SER A 601 0.13 12.99 6.98
N ALA A 602 0.63 11.88 6.43
CA ALA A 602 1.62 11.03 7.09
C ALA A 602 2.94 11.78 7.33
N ASN A 603 3.29 12.73 6.44
CA ASN A 603 4.47 13.59 6.59
C ASN A 603 4.42 14.48 7.82
N PHE A 604 3.23 14.95 8.19
CA PHE A 604 3.06 15.75 9.39
C PHE A 604 3.11 14.89 10.64
N LEU A 605 2.46 13.72 10.60
CA LEU A 605 2.31 12.85 11.75
C LEU A 605 3.61 12.13 12.12
N LEU A 606 4.45 11.76 11.16
CA LEU A 606 5.64 10.94 11.41
C LEU A 606 6.69 11.58 12.33
N PRO A 607 7.17 12.81 12.07
CA PRO A 607 8.13 13.47 12.96
C PRO A 607 7.52 13.66 14.36
N ILE A 608 6.24 14.00 14.45
CA ILE A 608 5.52 14.16 15.71
C ILE A 608 5.45 12.83 16.47
N MET A 609 5.12 11.73 15.79
CA MET A 609 5.06 10.40 16.37
C MET A 609 6.45 9.90 16.79
N TRP A 610 7.49 10.16 15.99
CA TRP A 610 8.87 9.82 16.36
C TRP A 610 9.30 10.60 17.59
N GLY A 611 9.07 11.91 17.59
CA GLY A 611 9.34 12.78 18.73
C GLY A 611 8.62 12.33 20.00
N ALA A 612 7.32 12.07 19.88
CA ALA A 612 6.51 11.55 20.98
C ALA A 612 7.03 10.20 21.48
N SER A 613 7.37 9.27 20.57
CA SER A 613 7.91 7.95 20.90
C SER A 613 9.24 8.04 21.66
N SER A 614 10.18 8.85 21.17
CA SER A 614 11.48 9.06 21.81
C SER A 614 11.36 9.72 23.20
N LEU A 615 10.50 10.74 23.32
CA LEU A 615 10.27 11.43 24.58
C LEU A 615 9.62 10.51 25.61
N LEU A 616 8.63 9.72 25.17
CA LEU A 616 7.97 8.73 26.01
C LEU A 616 8.97 7.66 26.46
N LEU A 617 9.78 7.09 25.57
CA LEU A 617 10.84 6.13 25.88
C LEU A 617 11.83 6.67 26.93
N ALA A 618 12.32 7.90 26.74
CA ALA A 618 13.22 8.55 27.68
C ALA A 618 12.55 8.72 29.06
N ALA A 619 11.29 9.14 29.10
CA ALA A 619 10.53 9.24 30.35
C ALA A 619 10.35 7.88 31.06
N SER A 620 10.11 6.79 30.30
CA SER A 620 10.01 5.45 30.88
C SER A 620 11.35 4.91 31.41
N LEU A 621 12.45 5.13 30.68
CA LEU A 621 13.80 4.78 31.15
C LEU A 621 14.18 5.57 32.41
N TRP A 622 13.80 6.84 32.47
CA TRP A 622 13.96 7.66 33.66
C TRP A 622 13.16 7.13 34.85
N LEU A 623 11.88 6.78 34.63
CA LEU A 623 11.04 6.17 35.67
C LEU A 623 11.62 4.84 36.16
N TRP A 624 12.19 4.03 35.26
CA TRP A 624 12.89 2.79 35.62
C TRP A 624 14.13 3.06 36.48
N GLY A 625 14.97 4.01 36.08
CA GLY A 625 16.19 4.36 36.81
C GLY A 625 15.94 5.06 38.14
N SER A 626 14.75 5.67 38.31
CA SER A 626 14.38 6.28 39.58
C SER A 626 14.11 5.21 40.63
N SER A 627 14.97 5.13 41.65
CA SER A 627 14.89 4.13 42.73
C SER A 627 13.68 4.30 43.66
N ARG A 628 12.76 5.25 43.40
CA ARG A 628 11.59 5.50 44.24
C ARG A 628 10.35 4.84 43.64
N PRO A 629 9.90 3.68 44.16
CA PRO A 629 8.81 2.91 43.57
C PRO A 629 7.49 3.69 43.47
N GLY A 630 7.25 4.66 44.36
CA GLY A 630 6.07 5.53 44.34
C GLY A 630 5.94 6.42 43.09
N ARG A 631 7.04 6.66 42.34
CA ARG A 631 7.02 7.47 41.11
C ARG A 631 6.51 6.73 39.88
N THR A 632 6.62 5.40 39.85
CA THR A 632 6.19 4.56 38.72
C THR A 632 4.66 4.44 38.56
N ILE A 633 3.92 4.95 39.55
CA ILE A 633 2.48 4.76 39.73
C ILE A 633 1.67 5.80 38.94
N LEU A 634 2.14 7.05 38.89
CA LEU A 634 1.45 8.11 38.18
C LEU A 634 1.60 7.93 36.66
N PRO A 635 0.57 8.27 35.87
CA PRO A 635 0.77 8.50 34.44
C PRO A 635 1.90 9.52 34.29
N ALA A 636 2.89 9.24 33.44
CA ALA A 636 4.06 10.11 33.25
C ALA A 636 3.67 11.58 33.05
N PHE A 637 2.57 11.82 32.33
CA PHE A 637 2.00 13.16 32.13
C PHE A 637 1.52 13.82 33.42
N ARG A 638 0.80 13.11 34.28
CA ARG A 638 0.28 13.65 35.55
C ARG A 638 1.43 13.97 36.51
N HIS A 639 2.50 13.17 36.46
CA HIS A 639 3.72 13.42 37.22
C HIS A 639 4.49 14.62 36.67
N ALA A 640 4.63 14.74 35.35
CA ALA A 640 5.26 15.90 34.71
C ALA A 640 4.50 17.19 35.04
N VAL A 641 3.16 17.18 34.97
CA VAL A 641 2.33 18.34 35.33
C VAL A 641 2.52 18.73 36.80
N ARG A 642 2.60 17.75 37.72
CA ARG A 642 2.84 18.03 39.15
C ARG A 642 4.23 18.55 39.44
N GLU A 643 5.26 17.98 38.83
CA GLU A 643 6.64 18.46 38.97
C GLU A 643 6.78 19.87 38.38
N VAL A 644 6.13 20.14 37.23
CA VAL A 644 6.06 21.47 36.64
C VAL A 644 5.28 22.43 37.53
N GLU A 645 4.20 21.98 38.18
CA GLU A 645 3.44 22.79 39.14
C GLU A 645 4.29 23.11 40.38
N TRP A 646 5.03 22.13 40.90
CA TRP A 646 5.97 22.33 42.01
C TRP A 646 7.11 23.28 41.61
N TRP A 647 7.68 23.12 40.42
CA TRP A 647 8.71 24.00 39.86
C TRP A 647 8.17 25.42 39.61
N MET A 648 6.96 25.56 39.08
CA MET A 648 6.27 26.86 38.95
C MET A 648 6.04 27.52 40.32
N ARG A 649 5.85 26.73 41.38
CA ARG A 649 5.79 27.24 42.75
C ARG A 649 7.17 27.52 43.35
N ALA A 650 8.23 26.88 42.86
CA ALA A 650 9.61 27.04 43.31
C ALA A 650 10.39 28.13 42.54
N LEU A 651 9.84 28.66 41.44
CA LEU A 651 10.39 29.83 40.74
C LEU A 651 10.63 30.99 41.74
N PRO A 652 11.77 31.71 41.61
CA PRO A 652 12.19 32.72 42.59
C PRO A 652 11.09 33.77 42.85
N LYS A 653 10.94 34.15 44.12
CA LYS A 653 9.94 35.07 44.69
C LYS A 653 9.66 36.37 43.91
N TRP A 654 10.55 36.79 43.00
CA TRP A 654 10.46 38.06 42.28
C TRP A 654 9.19 38.22 41.41
N THR A 655 8.58 37.13 40.94
CA THR A 655 7.29 37.18 40.22
C THR A 655 6.05 37.10 41.13
N ARG A 656 6.21 36.68 42.39
CA ARG A 656 5.10 36.49 43.35
C ARG A 656 4.81 37.70 44.24
N ASP A 657 5.75 38.62 44.39
CA ASP A 657 5.64 39.77 45.31
C ASP A 657 4.63 40.86 44.88
N ARG A 658 3.75 40.61 43.90
CA ARG A 658 2.67 41.55 43.51
C ARG A 658 1.24 41.13 43.88
N LEU A 659 1.05 40.02 44.58
CA LEU A 659 -0.29 39.62 45.06
C LEU A 659 -0.30 39.51 46.60
N PRO A 660 -1.05 40.39 47.30
CA PRO A 660 -1.19 40.31 48.75
C PRO A 660 -2.28 39.30 49.15
N MET A 661 -2.08 38.64 50.30
CA MET A 661 -2.88 37.58 50.96
C MET A 661 -2.59 36.15 50.47
N SER A 662 -2.35 35.13 51.32
CA SER A 662 -2.69 34.94 52.75
C SER A 662 -1.68 34.04 53.47
N ARG A 663 -1.63 34.24 54.80
CA ARG A 663 -0.70 33.66 55.78
C ARG A 663 -0.89 32.17 56.08
N ARG A 664 0.27 31.52 56.32
CA ARG A 664 0.61 30.49 57.32
C ARG A 664 -0.07 29.11 57.26
N LEU A 665 0.69 28.14 56.76
CA LEU A 665 0.97 26.88 57.45
C LEU A 665 2.46 26.58 57.25
N GLN A 666 3.23 26.64 58.34
CA GLN A 666 4.64 26.26 58.39
C GLN A 666 4.72 24.74 58.49
N GLU A 667 5.07 24.07 57.40
CA GLU A 667 5.63 22.72 57.46
C GLU A 667 7.16 22.81 57.58
N PRO A 668 7.81 21.91 58.32
CA PRO A 668 9.26 21.92 58.51
C PRO A 668 9.98 21.68 57.18
N PRO A 669 11.18 22.25 56.98
CA PRO A 669 11.95 22.07 55.76
C PRO A 669 12.44 20.62 55.67
N MET A 670 11.72 19.78 54.94
CA MET A 670 12.26 18.50 54.50
C MET A 670 13.52 18.76 53.68
N ARG A 671 14.61 18.09 54.08
CA ARG A 671 15.92 18.11 53.45
C ARG A 671 15.77 17.71 51.99
N SER A 672 15.69 18.71 51.12
CA SER A 672 15.58 18.56 49.67
C SER A 672 16.89 17.98 49.15
N ASP A 673 16.85 16.69 48.87
CA ASP A 673 17.84 16.00 48.06
C ASP A 673 17.82 16.67 46.68
N ARG A 674 18.89 17.39 46.30
CA ARG A 674 18.98 18.27 45.10
C ARG A 674 19.05 17.53 43.76
N THR A 675 18.96 16.21 43.77
CA THR A 675 19.05 15.35 42.58
C THR A 675 17.85 15.40 41.60
N PRO A 676 16.60 15.71 41.97
CA PRO A 676 15.48 15.72 41.02
C PRO A 676 15.51 16.95 40.10
N ASP A 677 16.01 18.10 40.56
CA ASP A 677 16.00 19.35 39.79
C ASP A 677 16.85 19.25 38.51
N ILE A 678 18.04 18.65 38.60
CA ILE A 678 18.96 18.51 37.46
C ILE A 678 18.35 17.61 36.38
N MET A 679 17.70 16.51 36.79
CA MET A 679 17.08 15.54 35.87
C MET A 679 15.83 16.08 35.18
N VAL A 680 14.98 16.83 35.89
CA VAL A 680 13.81 17.50 35.28
C VAL A 680 14.26 18.57 34.30
N THR A 681 15.28 19.37 34.65
CA THR A 681 15.86 20.33 33.68
C THR A 681 16.44 19.64 32.46
N LEU A 682 17.08 18.46 32.63
CA LEU A 682 17.63 17.70 31.52
C LEU A 682 16.53 17.13 30.63
N LEU A 683 15.43 16.62 31.19
CA LEU A 683 14.29 16.10 30.42
C LEU A 683 13.55 17.23 29.68
N CYS A 684 13.42 18.41 30.29
CA CYS A 684 12.88 19.61 29.63
C CYS A 684 13.81 20.14 28.54
N LEU A 685 15.13 20.11 28.75
CA LEU A 685 16.11 20.48 27.71
C LEU A 685 16.06 19.50 26.55
N LEU A 686 15.93 18.20 26.83
CA LEU A 686 15.88 17.15 25.82
C LEU A 686 14.56 17.21 25.04
N SER A 687 13.44 17.48 25.71
CA SER A 687 12.14 17.69 25.03
C SER A 687 12.10 18.97 24.21
N LEU A 688 12.71 20.07 24.70
CA LEU A 688 12.85 21.32 23.95
C LEU A 688 13.77 21.13 22.74
N LEU A 689 14.92 20.48 22.91
CA LEU A 689 15.85 20.18 21.82
C LEU A 689 15.15 19.35 20.74
N LEU A 690 14.43 18.30 21.14
CA LEU A 690 13.66 17.45 20.23
C LEU A 690 12.56 18.23 19.52
N PHE A 691 11.83 19.09 20.23
CA PHE A 691 10.80 19.95 19.64
C PHE A 691 11.40 20.92 18.63
N VAL A 692 12.54 21.54 18.95
CA VAL A 692 13.26 22.45 18.05
C VAL A 692 13.77 21.71 16.82
N THR A 693 14.37 20.52 16.95
CA THR A 693 14.82 19.73 15.79
C THR A 693 13.64 19.34 14.89
N LEU A 694 12.52 18.92 15.49
CA LEU A 694 11.30 18.58 14.74
C LEU A 694 10.69 19.81 14.05
N LEU A 695 10.69 20.97 14.71
CA LEU A 695 10.21 22.22 14.13
C LEU A 695 11.11 22.69 12.97
N VAL A 696 12.43 22.55 13.11
CA VAL A 696 13.40 22.88 12.04
C VAL A 696 13.21 21.95 10.84
N ASP A 697 13.12 20.64 11.04
CA ASP A 697 12.85 19.69 9.96
C ASP A 697 11.49 19.95 9.30
N TRP A 698 10.47 20.31 10.09
CA TRP A 698 9.15 20.66 9.60
C TRP A 698 9.16 21.95 8.76
N LEU A 699 9.83 23.00 9.24
CA LEU A 699 9.98 24.26 8.50
C LEU A 699 10.81 24.06 7.23
N GLN A 700 11.85 23.21 7.26
CA GLN A 700 12.58 22.82 6.06
C GLN A 700 11.67 22.08 5.07
N MET A 701 10.82 21.16 5.53
CA MET A 701 9.85 20.47 4.67
C MET A 701 8.84 21.42 4.04
N LEU A 702 8.25 22.33 4.82
CA LEU A 702 7.32 23.34 4.31
C LEU A 702 8.02 24.29 3.33
N TRP A 703 9.24 24.70 3.65
CA TRP A 703 10.04 25.53 2.75
C TRP A 703 10.34 24.80 1.44
N VAL A 704 10.68 23.51 1.48
CA VAL A 704 10.85 22.68 0.28
C VAL A 704 9.53 22.53 -0.48
N ALA A 705 8.41 22.24 0.19
CA ALA A 705 7.10 22.10 -0.46
C ALA A 705 6.59 23.40 -1.08
N HIS A 706 6.90 24.55 -0.47
CA HIS A 706 6.51 25.87 -0.95
C HIS A 706 7.44 26.39 -2.05
N SER A 707 8.76 26.19 -1.91
CA SER A 707 9.76 26.62 -2.90
C SER A 707 9.83 25.69 -4.11
N ALA A 708 9.55 24.40 -3.92
CA ALA A 708 9.40 23.44 -5.00
C ALA A 708 7.96 23.48 -5.52
N GLY A 709 7.66 24.42 -6.41
CA GLY A 709 6.50 24.27 -7.29
C GLY A 709 6.48 22.86 -7.91
N THR A 710 5.30 22.36 -8.30
CA THR A 710 5.02 20.97 -8.74
C THR A 710 6.11 20.30 -9.61
N ASP A 711 6.84 21.08 -10.40
CA ASP A 711 7.96 20.67 -11.26
C ASP A 711 9.29 20.31 -10.57
N ALA A 712 9.51 20.73 -9.32
CA ALA A 712 10.75 20.49 -8.57
C ALA A 712 10.68 19.25 -7.67
N ILE A 713 9.48 18.86 -7.21
CA ILE A 713 9.25 17.61 -6.44
C ILE A 713 9.69 16.38 -7.24
N SER A 714 9.50 16.40 -8.56
CA SER A 714 9.95 15.31 -9.45
C SER A 714 11.46 15.28 -9.75
N ARG A 715 12.21 16.34 -9.39
CA ARG A 715 13.64 16.49 -9.72
C ARG A 715 14.55 16.49 -8.50
N ALA A 716 14.02 16.73 -7.31
CA ALA A 716 14.78 16.74 -6.08
C ALA A 716 15.13 15.30 -5.67
N SER A 717 16.30 14.85 -6.12
CA SER A 717 17.02 13.67 -5.66
C SER A 717 17.47 13.76 -4.19
N ASN A 718 16.80 14.56 -3.37
CA ASN A 718 17.18 14.77 -1.99
C ASN A 718 17.00 13.44 -1.25
N PRO A 719 18.00 12.92 -0.52
CA PRO A 719 17.87 11.68 0.23
C PRO A 719 16.67 11.71 1.21
N ALA A 720 16.34 12.90 1.74
CA ALA A 720 15.12 13.13 2.53
C ALA A 720 13.83 12.84 1.75
N LEU A 721 13.76 13.22 0.46
CA LEU A 721 12.60 12.92 -0.40
C LEU A 721 12.57 11.44 -0.84
N GLY A 722 13.75 10.80 -0.96
CA GLY A 722 13.85 9.36 -1.20
C GLY A 722 13.27 8.55 -0.04
N ASN A 723 13.59 8.91 1.20
CA ASN A 723 12.97 8.31 2.40
C ASN A 723 11.46 8.58 2.47
N TYR A 724 11.03 9.77 2.06
CA TYR A 724 9.60 10.11 1.94
C TYR A 724 8.86 9.21 0.95
N MET A 725 9.41 9.00 -0.25
CA MET A 725 8.78 8.14 -1.24
C MET A 725 8.70 6.69 -0.76
N ARG A 726 9.66 6.21 0.04
CA ARG A 726 9.59 4.86 0.64
C ARG A 726 8.39 4.71 1.57
N LEU A 727 8.07 5.72 2.39
CA LEU A 727 6.88 5.70 3.24
C LEU A 727 5.59 5.64 2.43
N VAL A 728 5.47 6.52 1.44
CA VAL A 728 4.29 6.59 0.59
C VAL A 728 4.06 5.26 -0.13
N HIS A 729 5.14 4.61 -0.54
CA HIS A 729 5.11 3.28 -1.14
C HIS A 729 4.89 2.13 -0.14
N GLY A 730 4.78 2.43 1.16
CA GLY A 730 4.58 1.47 2.23
C GLY A 730 5.79 0.57 2.45
N ARG A 731 7.00 1.12 2.31
CA ARG A 731 8.30 0.45 2.42
C ARG A 731 9.20 1.17 3.44
N ASP A 732 8.60 1.90 4.38
CA ASP A 732 9.36 2.68 5.37
C ASP A 732 9.59 1.89 6.66
N ALA A 733 10.83 1.44 6.83
CA ALA A 733 11.31 0.85 8.07
C ALA A 733 11.26 1.84 9.24
N GLY A 734 11.29 3.16 8.99
CA GLY A 734 11.20 4.20 10.00
C GLY A 734 9.86 4.18 10.73
N MET A 735 8.74 4.17 10.02
CA MET A 735 7.41 4.05 10.63
C MET A 735 7.22 2.75 11.40
N ALA A 736 7.74 1.63 10.90
CA ALA A 736 7.75 0.36 11.63
C ALA A 736 8.56 0.49 12.94
N ALA A 737 9.73 1.11 12.91
CA ALA A 737 10.54 1.37 14.09
C ALA A 737 9.85 2.33 15.09
N ILE A 738 9.09 3.32 14.62
CA ILE A 738 8.30 4.23 15.47
C ILE A 738 7.22 3.46 16.23
N LEU A 739 6.47 2.60 15.53
CA LEU A 739 5.44 1.74 16.15
C LEU A 739 6.06 0.81 17.18
N MET A 740 7.20 0.19 16.86
CA MET A 740 7.98 -0.61 17.81
C MET A 740 8.44 0.22 19.01
N GLY A 741 8.94 1.45 18.79
CA GLY A 741 9.38 2.34 19.86
C GLY A 741 8.25 2.72 20.82
N LEU A 742 7.05 3.01 20.28
CA LEU A 742 5.86 3.30 21.09
C LEU A 742 5.43 2.08 21.91
N TYR A 743 5.52 0.88 21.34
CA TYR A 743 5.26 -0.34 22.11
C TYR A 743 6.35 -0.59 23.16
N LEU A 744 7.62 -0.42 22.83
CA LEU A 744 8.74 -0.60 23.74
C LEU A 744 8.64 0.37 24.94
N TRP A 745 8.16 1.59 24.71
CA TRP A 745 7.85 2.53 25.78
C TRP A 745 6.84 1.96 26.78
N LEU A 746 5.75 1.39 26.27
CA LEU A 746 4.74 0.74 27.08
C LEU A 746 5.34 -0.45 27.83
N VAL A 747 6.11 -1.31 27.15
CA VAL A 747 6.81 -2.46 27.74
C VAL A 747 7.67 -2.03 28.93
N LEU A 748 8.51 -1.00 28.77
CA LEU A 748 9.38 -0.49 29.83
C LEU A 748 8.59 0.07 31.01
N LEU A 749 7.52 0.82 30.74
CA LEU A 749 6.64 1.35 31.79
C LEU A 749 6.01 0.22 32.62
N VAL A 750 5.52 -0.83 31.95
CA VAL A 750 4.89 -1.97 32.61
C VAL A 750 5.92 -2.79 33.39
N LEU A 751 7.12 -2.99 32.85
CA LEU A 751 8.20 -3.67 33.57
C LEU A 751 8.66 -2.89 34.81
N ALA A 752 8.76 -1.56 34.74
CA ALA A 752 9.09 -0.73 35.89
C ALA A 752 8.04 -0.89 37.02
N ARG A 753 6.74 -0.88 36.66
CA ARG A 753 5.66 -1.14 37.62
C ARG A 753 5.71 -2.55 38.20
N LEU A 754 5.95 -3.54 37.36
CA LEU A 754 6.07 -4.94 37.76
C LEU A 754 7.26 -5.16 38.70
N HIS A 755 8.39 -4.50 38.43
CA HIS A 755 9.57 -4.54 39.28
C HIS A 755 9.30 -3.90 40.65
N ALA A 756 8.72 -2.70 40.67
CA ALA A 756 8.35 -2.01 41.91
C ALA A 756 7.37 -2.85 42.74
N TRP A 757 6.37 -3.47 42.11
CA TRP A 757 5.44 -4.37 42.78
C TRP A 757 6.12 -5.62 43.35
N ASN A 758 7.01 -6.25 42.59
CA ASN A 758 7.74 -7.43 43.03
C ASN A 758 8.68 -7.13 44.20
N GLN A 759 9.37 -5.99 44.17
CA GLN A 759 10.21 -5.52 45.28
C GLN A 759 9.39 -5.34 46.56
N ARG A 760 8.24 -4.66 46.48
CA ARG A 760 7.35 -4.44 47.63
C ARG A 760 6.79 -5.73 48.21
N CYS A 761 6.40 -6.66 47.36
CA CYS A 761 6.02 -7.98 47.81
C CYS A 761 7.19 -8.69 48.51
N HIS A 762 8.40 -8.63 47.94
CA HIS A 762 9.57 -9.24 48.56
C HIS A 762 9.86 -8.65 49.95
N GLY A 763 9.72 -7.34 50.11
CA GLY A 763 9.80 -6.66 51.41
C GLY A 763 8.77 -7.18 52.40
N HIS A 764 7.50 -7.28 51.99
CA HIS A 764 6.42 -7.85 52.80
C HIS A 764 6.73 -9.27 53.29
N TRP A 765 7.25 -10.13 52.41
CA TRP A 765 7.60 -11.52 52.75
C TRP A 765 8.87 -11.65 53.60
N ARG A 766 9.85 -10.73 53.48
CA ARG A 766 11.05 -10.73 54.33
C ARG A 766 10.77 -10.20 55.73
N GLY A 767 9.95 -9.14 55.85
CA GLY A 767 9.65 -8.53 57.14
C GLY A 767 8.50 -9.22 57.89
N GLY A 768 7.60 -9.89 57.18
CA GLY A 768 6.35 -10.40 57.72
C GLY A 768 6.50 -11.50 58.78
N VAL A 769 5.63 -11.45 59.79
CA VAL A 769 5.40 -12.48 60.83
C VAL A 769 4.86 -13.80 60.24
N VAL A 770 4.53 -13.80 58.95
CA VAL A 770 4.03 -14.96 58.21
C VAL A 770 5.09 -16.04 58.18
N HIS A 771 4.82 -17.18 58.82
CA HIS A 771 5.75 -18.30 58.83
C HIS A 771 6.14 -18.68 57.38
N PRO A 772 7.44 -18.58 56.99
CA PRO A 772 7.89 -18.81 55.61
C PRO A 772 7.61 -20.23 55.09
N GLY A 773 7.14 -21.15 55.94
CA GLY A 773 6.81 -22.53 55.57
C GLY A 773 5.48 -22.75 54.85
N ARG A 774 4.53 -21.79 54.85
CA ARG A 774 3.16 -22.07 54.36
C ARG A 774 2.95 -21.85 52.85
N ASN A 775 3.76 -21.03 52.17
CA ASN A 775 3.60 -20.82 50.72
C ASN A 775 4.89 -20.28 50.03
N PRO A 776 5.91 -21.14 49.77
CA PRO A 776 7.18 -20.71 49.16
C PRO A 776 7.01 -20.14 47.73
N HIS A 777 5.88 -20.39 47.09
CA HIS A 777 5.57 -19.86 45.76
C HIS A 777 5.32 -18.35 45.75
N ALA A 778 4.86 -17.75 46.85
CA ALA A 778 4.52 -16.32 46.88
C ALA A 778 5.75 -15.39 46.93
N ALA A 779 6.90 -15.92 47.33
CA ALA A 779 8.16 -15.19 47.45
C ALA A 779 9.09 -15.32 46.21
N ARG A 780 8.81 -16.23 45.27
CA ARG A 780 9.67 -16.44 44.10
C ARG A 780 9.51 -15.32 43.07
N ASP A 781 10.62 -14.91 42.50
CA ASP A 781 10.64 -14.04 41.32
C ASP A 781 10.18 -14.82 40.08
N PHE A 782 9.00 -14.45 39.58
CA PHE A 782 8.37 -15.09 38.42
C PHE A 782 8.92 -14.60 37.06
N HIS A 783 9.85 -13.64 37.06
CA HIS A 783 10.39 -13.07 35.83
C HIS A 783 11.09 -14.11 34.95
N GLY A 784 12.00 -14.90 35.54
CA GLY A 784 12.76 -15.91 34.79
C GLY A 784 11.86 -17.01 34.22
N SER A 785 10.94 -17.55 35.02
CA SER A 785 10.04 -18.62 34.58
C SER A 785 9.06 -18.15 33.50
N ALA A 786 8.45 -16.96 33.66
CA ALA A 786 7.57 -16.41 32.64
C ALA A 786 8.30 -16.11 31.33
N LEU A 787 9.55 -15.61 31.39
CA LEU A 787 10.37 -15.36 30.21
C LEU A 787 10.73 -16.67 29.49
N ILE A 788 11.13 -17.71 30.22
CA ILE A 788 11.43 -19.03 29.64
C ILE A 788 10.20 -19.61 28.95
N ILE A 789 9.02 -19.55 29.58
CA ILE A 789 7.78 -20.05 28.97
C ILE A 789 7.41 -19.22 27.74
N ALA A 790 7.54 -17.89 27.81
CA ALA A 790 7.28 -17.02 26.66
C ALA A 790 8.24 -17.31 25.49
N LEU A 791 9.52 -17.55 25.76
CA LEU A 791 10.50 -17.97 24.76
C LEU A 791 10.14 -19.35 24.18
N LEU A 792 9.78 -20.33 25.01
CA LEU A 792 9.38 -21.66 24.53
C LEU A 792 8.14 -21.63 23.62
N LEU A 793 7.18 -20.74 23.89
CA LEU A 793 5.97 -20.58 23.09
C LEU A 793 6.21 -19.81 21.78
N SER A 794 7.22 -18.96 21.73
CA SER A 794 7.48 -18.05 20.60
C SER A 794 8.61 -18.55 19.68
N VAL A 795 9.63 -19.24 20.20
CA VAL A 795 10.74 -19.75 19.36
C VAL A 795 10.26 -20.66 18.22
N PRO A 796 9.29 -21.58 18.37
CA PRO A 796 8.83 -22.42 17.27
C PRO A 796 8.30 -21.65 16.04
N PRO A 797 7.39 -20.66 16.15
CA PRO A 797 6.98 -19.86 14.99
C PRO A 797 8.13 -19.03 14.38
N LEU A 798 9.08 -18.53 15.18
CA LEU A 798 10.28 -17.87 14.65
C LEU A 798 11.13 -18.83 13.81
N LEU A 799 11.36 -20.05 14.30
CA LEU A 799 12.12 -21.07 13.58
C LEU A 799 11.40 -21.48 12.29
N ALA A 800 10.08 -21.67 12.35
CA ALA A 800 9.26 -21.95 11.17
C ALA A 800 9.40 -20.84 10.11
N TRP A 801 9.43 -19.57 10.54
CA TRP A 801 9.66 -18.44 9.65
C TRP A 801 11.08 -18.39 9.08
N CYS A 802 12.10 -18.63 9.91
CA CYS A 802 13.50 -18.68 9.46
C CYS A 802 13.73 -19.75 8.38
N VAL A 803 12.96 -20.84 8.41
CA VAL A 803 12.98 -21.87 7.36
C VAL A 803 12.23 -21.42 6.10
N ARG A 804 11.18 -20.61 6.23
CA ARG A 804 10.32 -20.13 5.14
C ARG A 804 10.62 -18.67 4.78
N ARG A 805 11.89 -18.27 4.67
CA ARG A 805 12.21 -16.87 4.37
C ARG A 805 11.61 -16.45 3.02
N PRO A 806 10.71 -15.46 3.01
CA PRO A 806 10.13 -14.94 1.79
C PRO A 806 11.20 -14.30 0.92
N VAL A 807 11.01 -14.31 -0.39
CA VAL A 807 11.78 -13.46 -1.29
C VAL A 807 10.94 -12.22 -1.58
N THR A 808 11.33 -11.10 -1.01
CA THR A 808 10.72 -9.79 -1.21
C THR A 808 11.77 -8.82 -1.71
N VAL A 809 11.34 -7.77 -2.41
CA VAL A 809 12.24 -6.71 -2.88
C VAL A 809 12.94 -6.01 -1.70
N ASP A 810 12.22 -5.79 -0.60
CA ASP A 810 12.77 -5.25 0.65
C ASP A 810 13.26 -6.36 1.56
N ASP A 811 14.26 -6.06 2.39
CA ASP A 811 14.62 -6.92 3.51
C ASP A 811 13.52 -6.88 4.58
N THR A 812 12.76 -7.98 4.70
CA THR A 812 11.72 -8.14 5.72
C THR A 812 12.25 -8.63 7.07
N THR A 813 13.54 -8.96 7.17
CA THR A 813 14.15 -9.46 8.42
C THR A 813 13.92 -8.55 9.62
N PRO A 814 14.13 -7.21 9.55
CA PRO A 814 13.92 -6.35 10.71
C PRO A 814 12.45 -6.29 11.14
N THR A 815 11.50 -6.23 10.20
CA THR A 815 10.08 -6.12 10.54
C THR A 815 9.52 -7.40 11.13
N VAL A 816 9.98 -8.56 10.68
CA VAL A 816 9.61 -9.84 11.27
C VAL A 816 10.26 -10.05 12.63
N LEU A 817 11.54 -9.66 12.80
CA LEU A 817 12.15 -9.68 14.13
C LEU A 817 11.39 -8.76 15.09
N MET A 818 10.96 -7.59 14.62
CA MET A 818 10.14 -6.67 15.40
C MET A 818 8.78 -7.28 15.79
N SER A 819 8.03 -7.84 14.84
CA SER A 819 6.74 -8.47 15.14
C SER A 819 6.91 -9.63 16.12
N PHE A 820 7.98 -10.41 15.97
CA PHE A 820 8.31 -11.49 16.88
C PHE A 820 8.58 -11.02 18.31
N LEU A 821 9.43 -10.00 18.47
CA LEU A 821 9.71 -9.40 19.78
C LEU A 821 8.45 -8.84 20.44
N ILE A 822 7.55 -8.24 19.64
CA ILE A 822 6.26 -7.75 20.12
C ILE A 822 5.41 -8.93 20.63
N LEU A 823 5.26 -9.99 19.84
CA LEU A 823 4.48 -11.18 20.22
C LEU A 823 5.07 -11.90 21.45
N LEU A 824 6.40 -12.03 21.53
CA LEU A 824 7.09 -12.56 22.72
C LEU A 824 6.74 -11.73 23.96
N ALA A 825 6.80 -10.41 23.86
CA ALA A 825 6.42 -9.52 24.95
C ALA A 825 4.94 -9.67 25.32
N CYS A 826 4.04 -9.88 24.34
CA CYS A 826 2.62 -10.11 24.60
C CYS A 826 2.40 -11.36 25.46
N VAL A 827 3.02 -12.48 25.07
CA VAL A 827 2.92 -13.75 25.81
C VAL A 827 3.51 -13.59 27.21
N TYR A 828 4.67 -12.93 27.33
CA TYR A 828 5.30 -12.64 28.61
C TYR A 828 4.38 -11.84 29.54
N PHE A 829 3.79 -10.73 29.07
CA PHE A 829 2.90 -9.91 29.90
C PHE A 829 1.58 -10.59 30.22
N LEU A 830 1.06 -11.44 29.33
CA LEU A 830 -0.11 -12.25 29.61
C LEU A 830 0.18 -13.22 30.77
N LEU A 831 1.31 -13.93 30.73
CA LEU A 831 1.76 -14.82 31.81
C LEU A 831 1.97 -14.04 33.11
N GLN A 832 2.62 -12.87 33.06
CA GLN A 832 2.79 -12.01 34.22
C GLN A 832 1.44 -11.54 34.80
N ALA A 833 0.47 -11.19 33.97
CA ALA A 833 -0.86 -10.81 34.44
C ALA A 833 -1.51 -11.94 35.25
N PHE A 834 -1.44 -13.19 34.77
CA PHE A 834 -1.96 -14.36 35.50
C PHE A 834 -1.20 -14.62 36.81
N LEU A 835 0.13 -14.61 36.77
CA LEU A 835 0.97 -14.88 37.94
C LEU A 835 0.78 -13.81 39.03
N GLN A 836 0.73 -12.53 38.64
CA GLN A 836 0.52 -11.43 39.58
C GLN A 836 -0.91 -11.39 40.10
N ALA A 837 -1.92 -11.71 39.28
CA ALA A 837 -3.30 -11.86 39.75
C ALA A 837 -3.41 -12.99 40.77
N HIS A 838 -2.79 -14.14 40.51
CA HIS A 838 -2.76 -15.26 41.45
C HIS A 838 -2.05 -14.87 42.76
N ARG A 839 -0.87 -14.24 42.66
CA ARG A 839 -0.12 -13.73 43.82
C ARG A 839 -0.95 -12.77 44.66
N LEU A 840 -1.66 -11.86 44.00
CA LEU A 840 -2.55 -10.90 44.64
C LEU A 840 -3.73 -11.59 45.36
N CYS A 841 -4.35 -12.59 44.73
CA CYS A 841 -5.40 -13.39 45.38
C CYS A 841 -4.87 -14.14 46.61
N CYS A 842 -3.67 -14.72 46.55
CA CYS A 842 -3.03 -15.36 47.70
C CYS A 842 -2.73 -14.35 48.82
N LEU A 843 -2.13 -13.21 48.48
CA LEU A 843 -1.82 -12.14 49.43
C LEU A 843 -3.07 -11.64 50.16
N THR A 844 -4.16 -11.42 49.42
CA THR A 844 -5.42 -10.94 50.03
C THR A 844 -6.08 -11.97 50.93
N ARG A 845 -5.96 -13.26 50.60
CA ARG A 845 -6.38 -14.36 51.46
C ARG A 845 -5.55 -14.40 52.74
N ASP A 846 -4.23 -14.24 52.64
CA ASP A 846 -3.34 -14.27 53.80
C ASP A 846 -3.56 -13.07 54.72
N ILE A 847 -3.71 -11.85 54.16
CA ILE A 847 -4.07 -10.65 54.92
C ILE A 847 -5.41 -10.85 55.65
N ARG A 848 -6.41 -11.42 54.97
CA ARG A 848 -7.70 -11.70 55.61
C ARG A 848 -7.56 -12.70 56.77
N GLN A 849 -6.91 -13.83 56.53
CA GLN A 849 -6.82 -14.90 57.52
C GLN A 849 -5.96 -14.54 58.73
N GLN A 850 -4.89 -13.77 58.53
CA GLN A 850 -3.90 -13.51 59.60
C GLN A 850 -4.11 -12.18 60.29
N VAL A 851 -4.65 -11.18 59.59
CA VAL A 851 -4.79 -9.83 60.13
C VAL A 851 -6.25 -9.56 60.48
N MET A 852 -7.17 -9.78 59.54
CA MET A 852 -8.58 -9.43 59.73
C MET A 852 -9.30 -10.37 60.71
N ASP A 853 -9.04 -11.67 60.63
CA ASP A 853 -9.71 -12.66 61.48
C ASP A 853 -9.16 -12.66 62.93
N GLU A 854 -7.91 -12.21 63.13
CA GLU A 854 -7.26 -12.15 64.44
C GLU A 854 -7.39 -10.79 65.16
N LEU A 855 -7.69 -9.71 64.43
CA LEU A 855 -7.89 -8.38 65.03
C LEU A 855 -9.20 -8.29 65.83
N PRO A 856 -9.20 -7.66 67.03
CA PRO A 856 -10.41 -7.35 67.77
C PRO A 856 -11.42 -6.61 66.89
N LYS A 857 -12.66 -7.11 66.83
CA LYS A 857 -13.77 -6.55 66.04
C LYS A 857 -14.06 -5.05 66.29
N ARG A 858 -13.47 -4.45 67.33
CA ARG A 858 -13.61 -3.01 67.65
C ARG A 858 -12.65 -2.12 66.86
N LEU A 859 -11.51 -2.64 66.38
CA LEU A 859 -10.45 -1.83 65.75
C LEU A 859 -10.66 -1.65 64.25
N ILE A 860 -11.33 -2.60 63.60
CA ILE A 860 -11.64 -2.52 62.17
C ILE A 860 -13.16 -2.42 61.99
N PRO A 861 -13.67 -1.40 61.27
CA PRO A 861 -15.09 -1.29 60.96
C PRO A 861 -15.63 -2.57 60.32
N ALA A 862 -16.82 -3.02 60.75
CA ALA A 862 -17.47 -4.17 60.15
C ALA A 862 -17.69 -3.95 58.65
N GLY A 863 -17.13 -4.83 57.82
CA GLY A 863 -17.19 -4.71 56.36
C GLY A 863 -16.09 -3.85 55.73
N TRP A 864 -15.00 -3.55 56.45
CA TRP A 864 -13.78 -3.02 55.82
C TRP A 864 -12.99 -4.14 55.10
N PRO A 865 -12.41 -3.89 53.92
CA PRO A 865 -12.57 -2.69 53.11
C PRO A 865 -13.86 -2.75 52.27
N SER A 866 -14.64 -1.66 52.23
CA SER A 866 -15.77 -1.51 51.29
C SER A 866 -15.70 -0.18 50.55
N PRO A 867 -16.32 -0.05 49.36
CA PRO A 867 -16.28 1.17 48.57
C PRO A 867 -16.74 2.41 49.36
N ARG A 868 -17.73 2.22 50.24
CA ARG A 868 -18.26 3.27 51.13
C ARG A 868 -17.22 3.78 52.11
N HIS A 869 -16.40 2.90 52.70
CA HIS A 869 -15.33 3.31 53.62
C HIS A 869 -14.18 4.00 52.88
N LEU A 870 -13.92 3.60 51.65
CA LEU A 870 -12.87 4.19 50.82
C LEU A 870 -13.29 5.50 50.15
N GLY A 871 -14.58 5.86 50.22
CA GLY A 871 -15.13 7.03 49.53
C GLY A 871 -15.14 6.90 48.00
N ILE A 872 -15.20 5.67 47.48
CA ILE A 872 -15.12 5.37 46.04
C ILE A 872 -16.43 4.72 45.60
N ALA A 873 -16.87 5.03 44.38
CA ALA A 873 -18.01 4.34 43.77
C ALA A 873 -17.65 2.86 43.51
N PRO A 874 -18.61 1.92 43.68
CA PRO A 874 -18.37 0.53 43.28
C PRO A 874 -17.98 0.48 41.80
N SER A 875 -16.93 -0.26 41.49
CA SER A 875 -16.34 -0.34 40.15
C SER A 875 -15.61 -1.66 40.00
N SER A 876 -15.47 -2.18 38.79
CA SER A 876 -14.70 -3.42 38.57
C SER A 876 -13.25 -3.33 39.10
N PRO A 877 -12.66 -4.42 39.63
CA PRO A 877 -11.29 -4.43 40.15
C PRO A 877 -10.20 -4.07 39.14
N LEU A 878 -10.49 -4.08 37.83
CA LEU A 878 -9.54 -3.59 36.81
C LEU A 878 -9.80 -2.11 36.43
N THR A 879 -10.90 -1.50 36.87
CA THR A 879 -11.22 -0.09 36.62
C THR A 879 -10.77 0.86 37.73
N VAL A 880 -9.96 0.35 38.66
CA VAL A 880 -9.46 1.10 39.82
C VAL A 880 -8.83 2.42 39.40
N VAL A 881 -9.32 3.48 40.02
CA VAL A 881 -8.75 4.82 39.93
C VAL A 881 -7.81 5.00 41.11
N PHE A 882 -6.57 5.37 40.80
CA PHE A 882 -5.58 5.71 41.81
C PHE A 882 -5.79 7.17 42.26
N GLY A 883 -6.14 7.35 43.52
CA GLY A 883 -6.35 8.68 44.11
C GLY A 883 -5.06 9.32 44.63
N ASP A 884 -5.13 10.60 44.97
CA ASP A 884 -4.00 11.33 45.56
C ASP A 884 -3.66 10.85 46.97
N GLY A 885 -4.68 10.44 47.74
CA GLY A 885 -4.49 9.82 49.06
C GLY A 885 -3.72 8.50 48.97
N ASP A 886 -4.07 7.65 48.00
CA ASP A 886 -3.37 6.37 47.77
C ASP A 886 -1.89 6.61 47.46
N TRP A 887 -1.58 7.62 46.64
CA TRP A 887 -0.21 7.97 46.31
C TRP A 887 0.57 8.46 47.52
N HIS A 888 -0.01 9.39 48.30
CA HIS A 888 0.64 9.87 49.53
C HIS A 888 0.90 8.76 50.54
N SER A 889 -0.03 7.80 50.66
CA SER A 889 0.15 6.64 51.53
C SER A 889 1.28 5.71 51.05
N LEU A 890 1.52 5.62 49.73
CA LEU A 890 2.62 4.84 49.17
C LEU A 890 3.98 5.55 49.16
N ASP A 891 3.99 6.89 49.15
CA ASP A 891 5.21 7.72 49.16
C ASP A 891 5.73 7.94 50.59
N LYS A 892 4.83 8.15 51.56
CA LYS A 892 5.20 8.31 52.98
C LYS A 892 5.69 7.01 53.62
N GLY A 893 5.25 5.87 53.09
CA GLY A 893 5.70 4.57 53.54
C GLY A 893 7.07 4.21 52.97
N GLY A 894 8.06 3.91 53.82
CA GLY A 894 9.35 3.36 53.39
C GLY A 894 9.20 2.07 52.57
N GLU A 895 10.29 1.50 52.03
CA GLU A 895 10.20 0.30 51.18
C GLU A 895 9.54 -0.91 51.88
N ASP A 896 9.57 -0.93 53.20
CA ASP A 896 8.92 -1.94 54.02
C ASP A 896 7.40 -1.75 54.05
N TRP A 897 6.67 -2.73 53.49
CA TRP A 897 5.23 -2.88 53.68
C TRP A 897 4.93 -2.83 55.17
N PRO A 898 3.92 -2.06 55.62
CA PRO A 898 3.71 -1.86 57.05
C PRO A 898 3.37 -3.22 57.68
N LEU A 899 4.25 -3.68 58.57
CA LEU A 899 4.09 -4.95 59.25
C LEU A 899 2.79 -4.89 60.05
N ALA A 900 1.88 -5.82 59.77
CA ALA A 900 0.75 -6.02 60.66
C ALA A 900 1.34 -6.35 62.05
N PRO A 901 0.83 -5.75 63.13
CA PRO A 901 1.30 -6.04 64.47
C PRO A 901 1.19 -7.56 64.73
N PRO A 902 2.24 -8.21 65.28
CA PRO A 902 2.24 -9.65 65.46
C PRO A 902 1.07 -10.10 66.36
N PRO A 903 0.42 -11.25 66.06
CA PRO A 903 -0.72 -11.81 66.79
C PRO A 903 -0.53 -11.85 68.32
N ARG A 904 0.66 -12.27 68.75
CA ARG A 904 1.02 -12.41 70.18
C ARG A 904 1.18 -11.09 70.92
N ARG A 905 1.23 -9.96 70.23
CA ARG A 905 1.28 -8.63 70.84
C ARG A 905 -0.01 -7.84 70.64
N LEU A 906 -1.02 -8.35 69.93
CA LEU A 906 -2.21 -7.56 69.58
C LEU A 906 -2.95 -6.95 70.78
N ASN A 907 -3.05 -7.69 71.89
CA ASN A 907 -3.68 -7.18 73.11
C ASN A 907 -2.91 -5.99 73.68
N ASN A 908 -1.57 -6.07 73.76
CA ASN A 908 -0.71 -4.98 74.24
C ASN A 908 -0.59 -3.85 73.20
N TRP A 909 -0.70 -4.18 71.92
CA TRP A 909 -0.57 -3.21 70.83
C TRP A 909 -1.75 -2.25 70.80
N SER A 910 -2.97 -2.73 71.12
CA SER A 910 -4.16 -1.88 71.26
C SER A 910 -4.07 -0.87 72.41
N GLU A 911 -3.22 -1.13 73.42
CA GLU A 911 -2.99 -0.23 74.55
C GLU A 911 -1.82 0.74 74.31
N GLN A 912 -0.88 0.41 73.41
CA GLN A 912 0.35 1.18 73.19
C GLN A 912 0.37 2.06 71.94
N HIS A 913 -0.43 1.75 70.91
CA HIS A 913 -0.36 2.45 69.62
C HIS A 913 -1.60 3.31 69.36
N ASP A 914 -1.38 4.42 68.68
CA ASP A 914 -2.41 5.40 68.36
C ASP A 914 -3.39 4.78 67.33
N PRO A 915 -4.73 4.91 67.46
CA PRO A 915 -5.69 4.55 66.41
C PRO A 915 -5.33 5.11 65.01
N ASP A 916 -4.57 6.20 64.95
CA ASP A 916 -4.06 6.75 63.69
C ASP A 916 -3.05 5.81 63.00
N ASP A 917 -2.28 5.00 63.72
CA ASP A 917 -1.35 4.01 63.12
C ASP A 917 -2.10 2.92 62.34
N ILE A 918 -3.28 2.51 62.84
CA ILE A 918 -4.14 1.53 62.17
C ILE A 918 -4.72 2.13 60.89
N ARG A 919 -5.15 3.40 60.92
CA ARG A 919 -5.65 4.08 59.72
C ARG A 919 -4.56 4.23 58.67
N VAL A 920 -3.35 4.60 59.08
CA VAL A 920 -2.18 4.67 58.18
C VAL A 920 -1.88 3.30 57.57
N TRP A 921 -1.95 2.21 58.37
CA TRP A 921 -1.82 0.85 57.87
C TRP A 921 -2.93 0.46 56.87
N GLN A 922 -4.18 0.81 57.17
CA GLN A 922 -5.35 0.54 56.32
C GLN A 922 -5.23 1.25 54.96
N ASP A 923 -4.98 2.56 54.99
CA ASP A 923 -4.84 3.39 53.79
C ASP A 923 -3.67 2.92 52.94
N ARG A 924 -2.56 2.55 53.58
CA ARG A 924 -1.39 2.01 52.90
C ARG A 924 -1.66 0.64 52.28
N THR A 925 -2.30 -0.28 53.01
CA THR A 925 -2.65 -1.61 52.50
C THR A 925 -3.59 -1.52 51.30
N VAL A 926 -4.60 -0.64 51.38
CA VAL A 926 -5.52 -0.37 50.26
C VAL A 926 -4.76 0.18 49.06
N ALA A 927 -3.87 1.15 49.27
CA ALA A 927 -3.08 1.74 48.20
C ALA A 927 -2.16 0.71 47.52
N GLU A 928 -1.54 -0.19 48.28
CA GLU A 928 -0.72 -1.27 47.71
C GLU A 928 -1.57 -2.30 46.93
N LEU A 929 -2.75 -2.68 47.42
CA LEU A 929 -3.66 -3.58 46.69
C LEU A 929 -4.16 -2.95 45.39
N LYS A 930 -4.48 -1.65 45.41
CA LYS A 930 -4.79 -0.88 44.21
C LYS A 930 -3.58 -0.87 43.25
N PHE A 931 -2.36 -0.74 43.77
CA PHE A 931 -1.15 -0.71 42.94
C PHE A 931 -0.90 -2.06 42.26
N ALA A 932 -1.14 -3.17 42.97
CA ALA A 932 -1.12 -4.51 42.41
C ALA A 932 -2.12 -4.67 41.25
N LEU A 933 -3.36 -4.21 41.42
CA LEU A 933 -4.39 -4.25 40.39
C LEU A 933 -4.02 -3.39 39.18
N VAL A 934 -3.47 -2.20 39.40
CA VAL A 934 -2.95 -1.35 38.32
C VAL A 934 -1.81 -2.05 37.58
N THR A 935 -0.95 -2.79 38.27
CA THR A 935 0.15 -3.55 37.67
C THR A 935 -0.39 -4.69 36.80
N VAL A 936 -1.30 -5.53 37.33
CA VAL A 936 -1.98 -6.59 36.57
C VAL A 936 -2.70 -6.01 35.35
N ARG A 937 -3.43 -4.90 35.53
CA ARG A 937 -4.10 -4.20 34.42
C ARG A 937 -3.12 -3.71 33.37
N SER A 938 -1.97 -3.18 33.77
CA SER A 938 -0.96 -2.67 32.85
C SER A 938 -0.33 -3.81 32.04
N CYS A 939 -0.09 -4.97 32.65
CA CYS A 939 0.33 -6.18 31.95
C CYS A 939 -0.72 -6.62 30.91
N LEU A 940 -2.01 -6.61 31.27
CA LEU A 940 -3.09 -6.91 30.32
C LEU A 940 -3.16 -5.93 29.14
N TRP A 941 -2.92 -4.64 29.38
CA TRP A 941 -2.87 -3.64 28.29
C TRP A 941 -1.66 -3.83 27.39
N ALA A 942 -0.48 -4.13 27.94
CA ALA A 942 0.70 -4.44 27.13
C ALA A 942 0.46 -5.70 26.27
N ALA A 943 -0.11 -6.75 26.84
CA ALA A 943 -0.47 -7.96 26.11
C ALA A 943 -1.51 -7.71 25.00
N PHE A 944 -2.41 -6.75 25.18
CA PHE A 944 -3.46 -6.41 24.21
C PHE A 944 -2.99 -5.44 23.11
N ILE A 945 -2.14 -4.45 23.44
CA ILE A 945 -1.66 -3.45 22.48
C ILE A 945 -0.61 -4.03 21.53
N GLY A 946 0.15 -5.03 21.96
CA GLY A 946 1.17 -5.62 21.10
C GLY A 946 0.61 -6.21 19.80
N PRO A 947 -0.42 -7.08 19.79
CA PRO A 947 -1.02 -7.58 18.56
C PRO A 947 -1.61 -6.48 17.68
N VAL A 948 -2.21 -5.44 18.28
CA VAL A 948 -2.69 -4.25 17.54
C VAL A 948 -1.53 -3.54 16.84
N THR A 949 -0.38 -3.45 17.50
CA THR A 949 0.83 -2.85 16.92
C THR A 949 1.34 -3.69 15.75
N VAL A 950 1.34 -5.02 15.86
CA VAL A 950 1.71 -5.91 14.75
C VAL A 950 0.77 -5.72 13.56
N LEU A 951 -0.55 -5.70 13.79
CA LEU A 951 -1.54 -5.44 12.74
C LEU A 951 -1.32 -4.08 12.05
N ALA A 952 -1.02 -3.04 12.83
CA ALA A 952 -0.67 -1.73 12.28
C ALA A 952 0.62 -1.77 11.44
N MET A 953 1.64 -2.52 11.87
CA MET A 953 2.90 -2.67 11.13
C MET A 953 2.69 -3.36 9.77
N ILE A 954 1.77 -4.33 9.66
CA ILE A 954 1.45 -5.03 8.41
C ILE A 954 0.95 -4.06 7.32
N HIS A 955 0.19 -3.04 7.70
CA HIS A 955 -0.28 -2.03 6.75
C HIS A 955 0.82 -1.06 6.31
N VAL A 956 1.80 -0.79 7.18
CA VAL A 956 2.87 0.19 6.93
C VAL A 956 4.00 -0.40 6.09
N HIS A 957 4.39 -1.65 6.35
CA HIS A 957 5.52 -2.32 5.69
C HIS A 957 5.05 -3.67 5.13
N PRO A 958 5.49 -4.11 3.94
CA PRO A 958 5.12 -5.43 3.46
C PRO A 958 5.61 -6.49 4.46
N PHE A 959 4.68 -7.31 4.94
CA PHE A 959 5.01 -8.51 5.70
C PHE A 959 4.90 -9.70 4.75
N ALA A 960 5.77 -10.68 4.93
CA ALA A 960 5.49 -11.98 4.38
C ALA A 960 4.51 -12.73 5.27
N PHE A 961 3.66 -13.55 4.66
CA PHE A 961 2.62 -14.30 5.37
C PHE A 961 1.71 -13.36 6.18
N GLU A 962 1.21 -12.30 5.54
CA GLU A 962 0.33 -11.28 6.16
C GLU A 962 -0.86 -11.95 6.87
N TRP A 963 -1.45 -12.98 6.25
CA TRP A 963 -2.57 -13.73 6.82
C TRP A 963 -2.19 -14.50 8.08
N GLU A 964 -1.08 -15.24 8.10
CA GLU A 964 -0.65 -16.00 9.28
C GLU A 964 -0.36 -15.05 10.46
N HIS A 965 0.34 -13.94 10.21
CA HIS A 965 0.63 -12.95 11.25
C HIS A 965 -0.64 -12.27 11.76
N SER A 966 -1.58 -11.96 10.87
CA SER A 966 -2.87 -11.36 11.24
C SER A 966 -3.71 -12.32 12.08
N MET A 967 -3.73 -13.61 11.73
CA MET A 967 -4.42 -14.65 12.49
C MET A 967 -3.79 -14.86 13.87
N ILE A 968 -2.47 -14.90 13.97
CA ILE A 968 -1.75 -14.99 15.25
C ILE A 968 -2.04 -13.75 16.11
N ALA A 969 -1.96 -12.55 15.53
CA ALA A 969 -2.24 -11.31 16.25
C ALA A 969 -3.70 -11.26 16.73
N LEU A 970 -4.65 -11.65 15.88
CA LEU A 970 -6.07 -11.72 16.21
C LEU A 970 -6.34 -12.74 17.33
N GLY A 971 -5.78 -13.94 17.22
CA GLY A 971 -5.87 -14.97 18.24
C GLY A 971 -5.29 -14.53 19.58
N MET A 972 -4.14 -13.86 19.57
CA MET A 972 -3.52 -13.28 20.77
C MET A 972 -4.36 -12.16 21.37
N MET A 973 -4.99 -11.32 20.55
CA MET A 973 -5.89 -10.26 21.01
C MET A 973 -7.12 -10.85 21.71
N LEU A 974 -7.74 -11.89 21.12
CA LEU A 974 -8.87 -12.61 21.72
C LEU A 974 -8.46 -13.32 23.03
N LEU A 975 -7.28 -13.94 23.06
CA LEU A 975 -6.75 -14.58 24.26
C LEU A 975 -6.51 -13.56 25.39
N ALA A 976 -5.94 -12.39 25.07
CA ALA A 976 -5.76 -11.31 26.05
C ALA A 976 -7.09 -10.77 26.58
N LEU A 977 -8.11 -10.71 25.72
CA LEU A 977 -9.47 -10.32 26.09
C LEU A 977 -10.11 -11.36 27.04
N ALA A 978 -10.04 -12.64 26.70
CA ALA A 978 -10.51 -13.74 27.55
C ALA A 978 -9.77 -13.80 28.90
N ALA A 979 -8.45 -13.64 28.89
CA ALA A 979 -7.63 -13.57 30.10
C ALA A 979 -8.04 -12.39 30.99
N SER A 980 -8.33 -11.22 30.40
CA SER A 980 -8.82 -10.06 31.14
C SER A 980 -10.17 -10.35 31.81
N ALA A 981 -11.10 -11.01 31.12
CA ALA A 981 -12.40 -11.40 31.69
C ALA A 981 -12.21 -12.37 32.87
N TYR A 982 -11.38 -13.41 32.68
CA TYR A 982 -11.10 -14.41 33.70
C TYR A 982 -10.40 -13.82 34.93
N ILE A 983 -9.40 -12.96 34.75
CA ILE A 983 -8.70 -12.29 35.86
C ILE A 983 -9.65 -11.38 36.62
N THR A 984 -10.53 -10.65 35.93
CA THR A 984 -11.57 -9.82 36.57
C THR A 984 -12.47 -10.68 37.45
N TYR A 985 -13.01 -11.76 36.88
CA TYR A 985 -13.85 -12.70 37.61
C TYR A 985 -13.14 -13.29 38.84
N ARG A 986 -11.87 -13.70 38.71
CA ARG A 986 -11.07 -14.21 39.83
C ARG A 986 -10.77 -13.16 40.89
N ALA A 987 -10.51 -11.92 40.50
CA ALA A 987 -10.27 -10.81 41.42
C ALA A 987 -11.54 -10.45 42.20
N GLU A 988 -12.71 -10.53 41.57
CA GLU A 988 -14.01 -10.34 42.23
C GLU A 988 -14.33 -11.47 43.21
N GLN A 989 -13.95 -12.72 42.90
CA GLN A 989 -14.06 -13.85 43.83
C GLN A 989 -13.11 -13.75 45.03
N ALA A 990 -12.02 -12.98 44.93
CA ALA A 990 -11.07 -12.84 46.02
C ALA A 990 -11.70 -12.05 47.17
N THR A 991 -11.66 -12.63 48.36
CA THR A 991 -12.45 -12.22 49.52
C THR A 991 -12.25 -10.77 49.95
N LEU A 992 -11.05 -10.22 49.81
CA LEU A 992 -10.73 -8.84 50.23
C LEU A 992 -10.85 -7.85 49.06
N ILE A 993 -10.50 -8.27 47.83
CA ILE A 993 -10.60 -7.43 46.63
C ILE A 993 -12.05 -7.27 46.19
N GLY A 994 -12.82 -8.36 46.15
CA GLY A 994 -14.25 -8.32 45.83
C GLY A 994 -15.00 -7.39 46.79
N GLN A 995 -14.70 -7.45 48.09
CA GLN A 995 -15.28 -6.56 49.09
C GLN A 995 -14.90 -5.09 48.89
N MET A 996 -13.65 -4.82 48.47
CA MET A 996 -13.17 -3.48 48.23
C MET A 996 -13.91 -2.75 47.09
N PHE A 997 -14.46 -3.50 46.14
CA PHE A 997 -14.96 -2.98 44.86
C PHE A 997 -16.45 -3.22 44.60
N THR A 998 -17.05 -4.26 45.18
CA THR A 998 -18.46 -4.61 44.99
C THR A 998 -19.28 -4.21 46.21
N GLN A 999 -20.50 -3.70 46.01
CA GLN A 999 -21.38 -3.28 47.12
C GLN A 999 -21.93 -4.47 47.92
N ASP A 1000 -22.15 -5.62 47.29
CA ASP A 1000 -22.87 -6.76 47.88
C ASP A 1000 -22.03 -8.04 48.04
N GLY A 1001 -20.72 -8.01 47.78
CA GLY A 1001 -19.78 -9.10 48.09
C GLY A 1001 -20.03 -10.47 47.43
N ALA A 1002 -21.09 -10.65 46.62
CA ALA A 1002 -21.49 -11.99 46.14
C ALA A 1002 -22.13 -12.06 44.74
N ARG A 1003 -22.46 -10.95 44.07
CA ARG A 1003 -23.10 -11.01 42.74
C ARG A 1003 -22.42 -10.10 41.74
N VAL A 1004 -21.76 -10.73 40.77
CA VAL A 1004 -21.21 -10.07 39.59
C VAL A 1004 -22.38 -9.68 38.68
N SER A 1005 -22.55 -8.39 38.41
CA SER A 1005 -23.44 -7.98 37.34
C SER A 1005 -22.72 -8.15 36.01
N PHE A 1006 -23.36 -8.77 35.02
CA PHE A 1006 -22.81 -8.88 33.64
C PHE A 1006 -22.45 -7.50 33.06
N THR A 1007 -23.16 -6.46 33.50
CA THR A 1007 -22.90 -5.05 33.17
C THR A 1007 -21.55 -4.56 33.67
N ASP A 1008 -21.09 -4.96 34.86
CA ASP A 1008 -19.78 -4.55 35.39
C ASP A 1008 -18.63 -5.21 34.61
N LEU A 1009 -18.82 -6.47 34.21
CA LEU A 1009 -17.89 -7.17 33.32
C LEU A 1009 -17.80 -6.44 31.96
N LEU A 1010 -18.94 -6.08 31.38
CA LEU A 1010 -19.02 -5.34 30.12
C LEU A 1010 -18.35 -3.97 30.21
N GLN A 1011 -18.53 -3.25 31.32
CA GLN A 1011 -17.92 -1.94 31.51
C GLN A 1011 -16.39 -2.05 31.69
N ALA A 1012 -15.91 -3.08 32.40
CA ALA A 1012 -14.49 -3.36 32.56
C ALA A 1012 -13.81 -3.73 31.23
N MET A 1013 -14.54 -4.45 30.37
CA MET A 1013 -14.07 -4.87 29.06
C MET A 1013 -14.32 -3.82 27.97
N GLY A 1014 -15.25 -2.89 28.18
CA GLY A 1014 -15.79 -1.99 27.15
C GLY A 1014 -14.71 -1.22 26.41
N GLY A 1015 -13.74 -0.64 27.12
CA GLY A 1015 -12.63 0.07 26.46
C GLY A 1015 -11.76 -0.84 25.58
N LYS A 1016 -11.48 -2.08 26.03
CA LYS A 1016 -10.71 -3.07 25.26
C LYS A 1016 -11.52 -3.62 24.10
N LEU A 1017 -12.82 -3.82 24.28
CA LEU A 1017 -13.73 -4.36 23.27
C LEU A 1017 -14.01 -3.32 22.18
N VAL A 1018 -14.23 -2.05 22.54
CA VAL A 1018 -14.32 -0.94 21.57
C VAL A 1018 -13.03 -0.82 20.78
N LEU A 1019 -11.86 -0.85 21.45
CA LEU A 1019 -10.59 -0.80 20.74
C LEU A 1019 -10.40 -2.04 19.84
N ALA A 1020 -10.70 -3.25 20.34
CA ALA A 1020 -10.65 -4.50 19.58
C ALA A 1020 -11.53 -4.42 18.34
N VAL A 1021 -12.80 -4.02 18.49
CA VAL A 1021 -13.77 -3.90 17.40
C VAL A 1021 -13.35 -2.81 16.43
N THR A 1022 -12.81 -1.69 16.90
CA THR A 1022 -12.34 -0.60 16.04
C THR A 1022 -11.13 -1.03 15.21
N VAL A 1023 -10.16 -1.70 15.84
CA VAL A 1023 -8.99 -2.27 15.14
C VAL A 1023 -9.43 -3.37 14.19
N LEU A 1024 -10.30 -4.27 14.64
CA LEU A 1024 -10.85 -5.35 13.81
C LEU A 1024 -11.58 -4.80 12.60
N ALA A 1025 -12.39 -3.76 12.79
CA ALA A 1025 -13.08 -3.06 11.72
C ALA A 1025 -12.06 -2.40 10.76
N ALA A 1026 -11.01 -1.78 11.27
CA ALA A 1026 -9.96 -1.18 10.44
C ALA A 1026 -9.13 -2.21 9.66
N THR A 1027 -8.90 -3.40 10.23
CA THR A 1027 -8.12 -4.47 9.60
C THR A 1027 -8.94 -5.34 8.64
N LEU A 1028 -10.20 -5.63 8.99
CA LEU A 1028 -11.08 -6.47 8.16
C LEU A 1028 -11.76 -5.68 7.05
N SER A 1029 -11.92 -4.37 7.20
CA SER A 1029 -12.46 -3.48 6.20
C SER A 1029 -11.35 -2.52 5.75
N PRO A 1030 -10.57 -2.85 4.69
CA PRO A 1030 -9.59 -1.92 4.12
C PRO A 1030 -10.22 -0.59 3.68
N ASP A 1031 -11.54 -0.59 3.45
CA ASP A 1031 -12.37 0.57 3.15
C ASP A 1031 -12.91 1.31 4.39
N LEU A 1032 -12.56 0.90 5.62
CA LEU A 1032 -13.07 1.58 6.82
C LEU A 1032 -12.57 3.02 6.86
N GLY A 1033 -11.39 3.27 6.31
CA GLY A 1033 -10.88 4.63 6.13
C GLY A 1033 -11.73 5.45 5.14
N ASN A 1034 -12.26 4.82 4.09
CA ASN A 1034 -13.16 5.46 3.13
C ASN A 1034 -14.56 5.65 3.75
N SER A 1035 -15.04 4.68 4.55
CA SER A 1035 -16.30 4.75 5.29
C SER A 1035 -16.28 5.80 6.42
N LEU A 1036 -15.20 5.85 7.21
CA LEU A 1036 -14.97 6.89 8.22
C LEU A 1036 -14.76 8.25 7.59
N GLN A 1037 -14.18 8.34 6.40
CA GLN A 1037 -14.14 9.59 5.62
C GLN A 1037 -15.52 9.99 5.10
N GLY A 1038 -16.36 9.04 4.69
CA GLY A 1038 -17.77 9.28 4.40
C GLY A 1038 -18.50 9.84 5.63
N MET A 1039 -18.27 9.27 6.82
CA MET A 1039 -18.81 9.78 8.08
C MET A 1039 -18.25 11.17 8.45
N LEU A 1040 -16.94 11.39 8.34
CA LEU A 1040 -16.32 12.70 8.63
C LEU A 1040 -16.69 13.77 7.58
N GLY A 1041 -16.94 13.35 6.34
CA GLY A 1041 -17.49 14.19 5.27
C GLY A 1041 -18.94 14.57 5.56
N LEU A 1042 -19.74 13.65 6.10
CA LEU A 1042 -21.08 13.91 6.63
C LEU A 1042 -21.08 14.86 7.83
N PHE A 1043 -20.00 14.91 8.62
CA PHE A 1043 -19.82 15.92 9.69
C PHE A 1043 -19.25 17.27 9.19
N LYS A 1044 -18.83 17.34 7.92
CA LYS A 1044 -18.33 18.57 7.28
C LYS A 1044 -19.43 19.35 6.55
N PHE A 1045 -20.59 18.73 6.33
CA PHE A 1045 -21.85 19.38 5.98
C PHE A 1045 -22.69 19.59 7.25
#